data_AF-A0A1I4E2E7-F1
#
_entry.id   AF-A0A1I4E2E7-F1
#
_cell.length_a   1.000
_cell.length_b   1.000
_cell.length_c   1.000
_cell.angle_alpha   90.00
_cell.angle_beta   90.00
_cell.angle_gamma   90.00
#
_symmetry.space_group_name_H-M   'P 1'
#
loop_
_entity.id
_entity.type
_entity.pdbx_description
1 polymer ?
#
loop_
_entity_poly.entity_id
_entity_poly.type
_entity_poly.pdbx_seq_one_letter_code
_entity_poly.pdbx_strand_id
1 'polypeptide(L)'
;MPTLLSFHDQQHITRMFVQEQRVNMIFNQFVSAISPEMRKWRDAGNKNSVWVRNPGIEKAIDRYLVQLQSNLENEIKSGQTKAWNEAILKNDKMVEGYIKGMSLSTIVKEGMFKRNIDALELLQNRTENGLNLSQRIWNITGQTKGHIETFLEGGIATGRSADAISRDFRQLLNNPDKRFRRVRNKKGQLVYSQPMKDYHPGRGVYRSAKMNAIRVSATETNMGYRMSDCERWKQLDFVLGFEVKRSRNAHPCAICDSLVGKYPKDFVFSGWHPFCICIAVPIVLEHEDFADFLLTDQKPTNQYVRDIPAKAREWMNAYTKKTGETPFFMRKNQDLLSKPVRKIKYKTPAERYEIQTRWNTRVAGRKYNDQLQGIKAEYGKESAAIDKFITTIKKDIQSGKAVPDIDSLMDELNHKINVKIAWDERVEINRLETLLVDVKGLKSQFSMLEIQSVYGAVETKLATWENLSLNDQIKKLKFEIDWVEKNKKYNTWKVAQDAYKKKFSKVQYLIEKENIQQSVTDSLKFAQTTKSKKVKDLADDLNSLLKSDTPLSQLQQKASALNSEVAKLEAAKASREAKKIMGDAKPVDWTDQGMYSKDRKNKAMWTADPRAADDKVRDVTGLVWRNAKAHEKLSAYRYTAGSSYINEPLRGQNYIGQYYGKYNSQKDIDALTNIVGKSFYNFDIWIQRGVDKSGFRGLFGFDIDDISVNNLKGKIAVEKGFSSCSVIKGGGFDNKPVIYNIYCPRGTKMLYAEPFSAYGGGGVHQHWDGVSKQLSFGGETEMVLQRNTKFRIAKAEYKNGRYYVDLEVIEQP
;
A
#
# COMPACT_ATOMS: atom_id res chain seq x y z
N MET A 1 -12.40 52.01 -1.09
CA MET A 1 -13.33 51.50 -2.13
C MET A 1 -14.12 50.32 -1.57
N PRO A 2 -15.41 50.13 -1.91
CA PRO A 2 -16.17 48.97 -1.44
C PRO A 2 -15.55 47.68 -2.02
N THR A 3 -15.01 46.83 -1.17
CA THR A 3 -14.49 45.50 -1.55
C THR A 3 -15.63 44.61 -2.02
N LEU A 4 -15.41 43.82 -3.09
CA LEU A 4 -16.33 42.75 -3.47
C LEU A 4 -16.56 41.85 -2.26
N LEU A 5 -17.82 41.70 -1.85
CA LEU A 5 -18.24 40.76 -0.81
C LEU A 5 -17.95 39.34 -1.28
N SER A 6 -17.43 38.48 -0.41
CA SER A 6 -17.35 37.04 -0.70
C SER A 6 -18.76 36.51 -0.99
N PHE A 7 -18.87 35.46 -1.81
CA PHE A 7 -20.15 34.82 -2.12
C PHE A 7 -20.98 34.50 -0.86
N HIS A 8 -20.31 34.03 0.20
CA HIS A 8 -20.93 33.71 1.48
C HIS A 8 -21.37 34.95 2.27
N ASP A 9 -20.62 36.06 2.24
CA ASP A 9 -21.05 37.30 2.89
C ASP A 9 -22.26 37.92 2.17
N GLN A 10 -22.37 37.78 0.84
CA GLN A 10 -23.55 38.22 0.07
C GLN A 10 -24.79 37.37 0.39
N GLN A 11 -24.62 36.05 0.47
CA GLN A 11 -25.69 35.13 0.85
C GLN A 11 -26.21 35.40 2.26
N HIS A 12 -25.31 35.65 3.23
CA HIS A 12 -25.71 35.98 4.59
C HIS A 12 -26.53 37.28 4.67
N ILE A 13 -26.11 38.34 3.98
CA ILE A 13 -26.89 39.59 3.90
C ILE A 13 -28.27 39.32 3.29
N THR A 14 -28.34 38.53 2.20
CA THR A 14 -29.60 38.15 1.56
C THR A 14 -30.50 37.37 2.53
N ARG A 15 -29.93 36.47 3.34
CA ARG A 15 -30.67 35.73 4.36
C ARG A 15 -31.30 36.65 5.40
N MET A 16 -30.58 37.67 5.85
CA MET A 16 -31.14 38.63 6.82
C MET A 16 -32.39 39.33 6.25
N PHE A 17 -32.39 39.68 4.96
CA PHE A 17 -33.57 40.23 4.28
C PHE A 17 -34.71 39.21 4.16
N VAL A 18 -34.41 37.94 3.85
CA VAL A 18 -35.43 36.87 3.82
C VAL A 18 -36.02 36.65 5.21
N GLN A 19 -35.21 36.70 6.27
CA GLN A 19 -35.69 36.55 7.65
C GLN A 19 -36.64 37.69 8.04
N GLU A 20 -36.37 38.92 7.62
CA GLU A 20 -37.30 40.04 7.81
C GLU A 20 -38.68 39.75 7.19
N GLN A 21 -38.72 39.20 5.97
CA GLN A 21 -39.99 38.82 5.33
C GLN A 21 -40.72 37.71 6.10
N ARG A 22 -39.99 36.75 6.68
CA ARG A 22 -40.59 35.69 7.51
C ARG A 22 -41.18 36.23 8.81
N VAL A 23 -40.48 37.16 9.49
CA VAL A 23 -41.03 37.84 10.68
C VAL A 23 -42.29 38.62 10.31
N ASN A 24 -42.30 39.32 9.17
CA ASN A 24 -43.51 39.98 8.67
C ASN A 24 -44.67 39.01 8.46
N MET A 25 -44.40 37.83 7.88
CA MET A 25 -45.41 36.78 7.69
C MET A 25 -45.95 36.24 9.02
N ILE A 26 -45.09 35.99 10.01
CA ILE A 26 -45.49 35.54 11.35
C ILE A 26 -46.47 36.53 11.99
N PHE A 27 -46.16 37.84 11.93
CA PHE A 27 -47.08 38.86 12.43
C PHE A 27 -48.37 38.92 11.60
N ASN A 28 -48.31 38.82 10.27
CA ASN A 28 -49.51 38.84 9.43
C ASN A 28 -50.46 37.68 9.74
N GLN A 29 -49.92 36.49 10.00
CA GLN A 29 -50.67 35.31 10.44
C GLN A 29 -51.28 35.52 11.83
N PHE A 30 -50.49 36.02 12.78
CA PHE A 30 -50.98 36.37 14.12
C PHE A 30 -52.15 37.38 14.04
N VAL A 31 -52.01 38.45 13.27
CA VAL A 31 -53.07 39.45 13.11
C VAL A 31 -54.32 38.84 12.48
N SER A 32 -54.20 38.00 11.45
CA SER A 32 -55.34 37.26 10.89
C SER A 32 -56.07 36.43 11.96
N ALA A 33 -55.31 35.75 12.83
CA ALA A 33 -55.86 34.85 13.85
C ALA A 33 -56.59 35.60 14.98
N ILE A 34 -56.09 36.76 15.42
CA ILE A 34 -56.72 37.51 16.52
C ILE A 34 -57.88 38.42 16.07
N SER A 35 -57.95 38.78 14.78
CA SER A 35 -58.95 39.75 14.29
C SER A 35 -60.40 39.29 14.50
N PRO A 36 -60.77 38.01 14.31
CA PRO A 36 -62.09 37.49 14.67
C PRO A 36 -62.40 37.58 16.17
N GLU A 37 -61.39 37.44 17.03
CA GLU A 37 -61.57 37.55 18.49
C GLU A 37 -61.73 39.03 18.90
N MET A 38 -60.92 39.92 18.35
CA MET A 38 -61.04 41.37 18.57
C MET A 38 -62.40 41.93 18.12
N ARG A 39 -63.02 41.35 17.07
CA ARG A 39 -64.37 41.72 16.62
C ARG A 39 -65.45 41.46 17.68
N LYS A 40 -65.27 40.44 18.53
CA LYS A 40 -66.24 40.07 19.57
C LYS A 40 -66.18 40.99 20.79
N TRP A 41 -65.14 41.84 20.89
CA TRP A 41 -64.91 42.71 22.03
C TRP A 41 -65.98 43.79 22.15
N ARG A 42 -66.41 44.08 23.39
CA ARG A 42 -67.40 45.11 23.69
C ARG A 42 -66.85 46.12 24.69
N ASP A 43 -67.03 47.40 24.40
CA ASP A 43 -66.64 48.47 25.32
C ASP A 43 -67.53 48.45 26.58
N ALA A 44 -66.91 48.34 27.74
CA ALA A 44 -67.56 48.33 29.05
C ALA A 44 -67.54 49.70 29.75
N GLY A 45 -67.01 50.75 29.10
CA GLY A 45 -66.94 52.13 29.63
C GLY A 45 -65.97 52.32 30.79
N ASN A 46 -65.11 51.34 31.07
CA ASN A 46 -64.17 51.37 32.19
C ASN A 46 -62.82 51.96 31.77
N LYS A 47 -62.28 52.89 32.56
CA LYS A 47 -61.00 53.58 32.30
C LYS A 47 -59.75 52.81 32.73
N ASN A 48 -59.89 51.70 33.45
CA ASN A 48 -58.76 50.99 34.07
C ASN A 48 -58.23 49.79 33.26
N SER A 49 -59.06 49.14 32.43
CA SER A 49 -58.64 48.03 31.55
C SER A 49 -59.72 47.67 30.52
N VAL A 50 -59.31 47.41 29.26
CA VAL A 50 -60.22 46.95 28.19
C VAL A 50 -60.74 45.53 28.39
N TRP A 51 -60.12 44.74 29.25
CA TRP A 51 -60.47 43.33 29.42
C TRP A 51 -61.65 43.12 30.36
N VAL A 52 -62.07 44.15 31.09
CA VAL A 52 -63.24 44.10 31.99
C VAL A 52 -64.47 43.66 31.20
N ARG A 53 -65.15 42.62 31.70
CA ARG A 53 -66.29 41.94 31.04
C ARG A 53 -65.98 41.25 29.70
N ASN A 54 -64.72 41.19 29.28
CA ASN A 54 -64.26 40.47 28.09
C ASN A 54 -63.18 39.38 28.39
N PRO A 55 -63.19 38.65 29.52
CA PRO A 55 -62.09 37.76 29.91
C PRO A 55 -61.86 36.57 28.96
N GLY A 56 -62.93 36.07 28.31
CA GLY A 56 -62.82 35.00 27.32
C GLY A 56 -62.05 35.41 26.06
N ILE A 57 -62.16 36.68 25.67
CA ILE A 57 -61.45 37.25 24.51
C ILE A 57 -59.98 37.48 24.87
N GLU A 58 -59.70 38.02 26.06
CA GLU A 58 -58.33 38.16 26.57
C GLU A 58 -57.62 36.81 26.57
N LYS A 59 -58.24 35.77 27.15
CA LYS A 59 -57.67 34.40 27.16
C LYS A 59 -57.45 33.82 25.76
N ALA A 60 -58.30 34.15 24.79
CA ALA A 60 -58.10 33.73 23.40
C ALA A 60 -56.91 34.45 22.76
N ILE A 61 -56.79 35.75 22.96
CA ILE A 61 -55.69 36.57 22.45
C ILE A 61 -54.36 36.16 23.10
N ASP A 62 -54.34 35.92 24.41
CA ASP A 62 -53.15 35.47 25.14
C ASP A 62 -52.60 34.14 24.59
N ARG A 63 -53.47 33.19 24.21
CA ARG A 63 -53.04 31.95 23.53
C ARG A 63 -52.33 32.22 22.20
N TYR A 64 -52.85 33.15 21.39
CA TYR A 64 -52.18 33.53 20.14
C TYR A 64 -50.90 34.31 20.37
N LEU A 65 -50.79 35.07 21.46
CA LEU A 65 -49.56 35.76 21.86
C LEU A 65 -48.47 34.76 22.28
N VAL A 66 -48.82 33.68 22.97
CA VAL A 66 -47.90 32.55 23.26
C VAL A 66 -47.43 31.91 21.95
N GLN A 67 -48.34 31.67 20.98
CA GLN A 67 -47.95 31.11 19.69
C GLN A 67 -47.04 32.05 18.90
N LEU A 68 -47.31 33.36 18.93
CA LEU A 68 -46.46 34.38 18.33
C LEU A 68 -45.05 34.34 18.95
N GLN A 69 -44.95 34.23 20.27
CA GLN A 69 -43.69 34.10 21.00
C GLN A 69 -42.90 32.89 20.49
N SER A 70 -43.54 31.71 20.46
CA SER A 70 -42.89 30.46 20.04
C SER A 70 -42.43 30.53 18.57
N ASN A 71 -43.26 31.05 17.67
CA ASN A 71 -42.94 31.17 16.25
C ASN A 71 -41.74 32.12 16.01
N LEU A 72 -41.71 33.26 16.72
CA LEU A 72 -40.60 34.19 16.63
C LEU A 72 -39.31 33.59 17.20
N GLU A 73 -39.38 32.89 18.34
CA GLU A 73 -38.22 32.25 18.97
C GLU A 73 -37.61 31.19 18.04
N ASN A 74 -38.45 30.34 17.45
CA ASN A 74 -38.03 29.31 16.51
C ASN A 74 -37.39 29.88 15.24
N GLU A 75 -37.98 30.94 14.65
CA GLU A 75 -37.41 31.57 13.45
C GLU A 75 -36.06 32.25 13.74
N ILE A 76 -35.90 32.86 14.91
CA ILE A 76 -34.64 33.50 15.31
C ILE A 76 -33.55 32.45 15.57
N LYS A 77 -33.86 31.41 16.36
CA LYS A 77 -32.92 30.31 16.63
C LYS A 77 -32.52 29.60 15.34
N SER A 78 -33.48 29.32 14.44
CA SER A 78 -33.21 28.72 13.12
C SER A 78 -32.31 29.63 12.27
N GLY A 79 -32.58 30.94 12.28
CA GLY A 79 -31.75 31.93 11.60
C GLY A 79 -30.30 31.94 12.09
N GLN A 80 -30.11 31.93 13.42
CA GLN A 80 -28.79 31.82 14.05
C GLN A 80 -28.04 30.56 13.63
N THR A 81 -28.67 29.38 13.72
CA THR A 81 -28.05 28.11 13.34
C THR A 81 -27.66 28.08 11.86
N LYS A 82 -28.54 28.56 10.96
CA LYS A 82 -28.24 28.62 9.52
C LYS A 82 -27.09 29.58 9.23
N ALA A 83 -27.07 30.75 9.86
CA ALA A 83 -25.99 31.72 9.75
C ALA A 83 -24.66 31.18 10.27
N TRP A 84 -24.67 30.48 11.41
CA TRP A 84 -23.49 29.82 11.96
C TRP A 84 -22.94 28.77 11.00
N ASN A 85 -23.79 27.86 10.51
CA ASN A 85 -23.37 26.80 9.59
C ASN A 85 -22.82 27.35 8.27
N GLU A 86 -23.39 28.44 7.75
CA GLU A 86 -22.84 29.07 6.56
C GLU A 86 -21.47 29.70 6.80
N ALA A 87 -21.26 30.36 7.94
CA ALA A 87 -19.96 30.89 8.32
C ALA A 87 -18.92 29.77 8.47
N ILE A 88 -19.31 28.60 9.00
CA ILE A 88 -18.46 27.41 9.00
C ILE A 88 -18.07 27.03 7.55
N LEU A 89 -19.03 26.91 6.63
CA LEU A 89 -18.75 26.55 5.24
C LEU A 89 -17.84 27.57 4.54
N LYS A 90 -18.03 28.87 4.82
CA LYS A 90 -17.16 29.95 4.35
C LYS A 90 -15.72 29.73 4.83
N ASN A 91 -15.55 29.43 6.12
CA ASN A 91 -14.23 29.24 6.71
C ASN A 91 -13.56 27.94 6.26
N ASP A 92 -14.32 26.86 6.03
CA ASP A 92 -13.77 25.63 5.48
C ASP A 92 -13.20 25.85 4.08
N LYS A 93 -13.94 26.55 3.20
CA LYS A 93 -13.44 26.90 1.86
C LYS A 93 -12.21 27.79 1.92
N MET A 94 -12.14 28.70 2.90
CA MET A 94 -10.96 29.55 3.11
C MET A 94 -9.76 28.71 3.53
N VAL A 95 -9.93 27.80 4.48
CA VAL A 95 -8.89 26.87 4.93
C VAL A 95 -8.45 25.96 3.78
N GLU A 96 -9.39 25.33 3.06
CA GLU A 96 -9.12 24.47 1.90
C GLU A 96 -8.32 25.18 0.81
N GLY A 97 -8.68 26.43 0.50
CA GLY A 97 -7.97 27.25 -0.46
C GLY A 97 -6.56 27.61 0.01
N TYR A 98 -6.41 27.95 1.30
CA TYR A 98 -5.13 28.33 1.90
C TYR A 98 -4.14 27.17 1.96
N ILE A 99 -4.58 25.97 2.35
CA ILE A 99 -3.70 24.80 2.48
C ILE A 99 -3.50 24.03 1.17
N LYS A 100 -4.10 24.48 0.06
CA LYS A 100 -4.05 23.77 -1.22
C LYS A 100 -2.60 23.70 -1.72
N GLY A 101 -2.07 22.48 -1.82
CA GLY A 101 -0.69 22.24 -2.25
C GLY A 101 0.34 22.23 -1.12
N MET A 102 -0.07 22.47 0.14
CA MET A 102 0.81 22.31 1.31
C MET A 102 0.86 20.85 1.77
N SER A 103 2.06 20.35 2.10
CA SER A 103 2.26 19.01 2.68
C SER A 103 2.07 19.03 4.19
N LEU A 104 0.81 18.97 4.64
CA LEU A 104 0.44 18.96 6.07
C LEU A 104 0.12 17.53 6.56
N SER A 105 0.41 17.25 7.84
CA SER A 105 -0.01 16.00 8.47
C SER A 105 -1.54 15.92 8.61
N THR A 106 -2.09 14.70 8.64
CA THR A 106 -3.54 14.46 8.75
C THR A 106 -4.13 15.09 10.00
N ILE A 107 -3.43 15.02 11.14
CA ILE A 107 -3.87 15.57 12.44
C ILE A 107 -3.98 17.09 12.38
N VAL A 108 -2.96 17.76 11.83
CA VAL A 108 -2.96 19.23 11.67
C VAL A 108 -4.08 19.66 10.74
N LYS A 109 -4.28 18.91 9.64
CA LYS A 109 -5.37 19.17 8.68
C LYS A 109 -6.74 19.02 9.35
N GLU A 110 -7.01 17.94 10.06
CA GLU A 110 -8.30 17.70 10.73
C GLU A 110 -8.60 18.76 11.82
N GLY A 111 -7.59 19.15 12.59
CA GLY A 111 -7.72 20.20 13.61
C GLY A 111 -8.20 21.54 13.05
N MET A 112 -7.83 21.87 11.81
CA MET A 112 -8.24 23.10 11.15
C MET A 112 -9.71 23.14 10.73
N PHE A 113 -10.46 22.02 10.76
CA PHE A 113 -11.87 21.92 10.34
C PHE A 113 -12.89 21.86 11.49
N LYS A 114 -12.50 22.23 12.73
CA LYS A 114 -13.36 22.18 13.92
C LYS A 114 -14.60 23.08 13.82
N ARG A 115 -15.79 22.51 14.12
CA ARG A 115 -17.11 23.14 13.86
C ARG A 115 -17.64 24.07 14.97
N ASN A 116 -17.04 24.04 16.16
CA ASN A 116 -17.35 24.92 17.30
C ASN A 116 -18.86 24.99 17.65
N ILE A 117 -19.56 23.85 17.66
CA ILE A 117 -21.02 23.79 17.93
C ILE A 117 -21.34 24.24 19.37
N ASP A 118 -20.47 23.96 20.34
CA ASP A 118 -20.64 24.40 21.74
C ASP A 118 -20.74 25.93 21.86
N ALA A 119 -20.00 26.67 21.02
CA ALA A 119 -20.05 28.13 21.01
C ALA A 119 -21.39 28.66 20.43
N LEU A 120 -22.04 27.92 19.52
CA LEU A 120 -23.39 28.23 19.07
C LEU A 120 -24.41 28.01 20.19
N GLU A 121 -24.27 26.94 20.97
CA GLU A 121 -25.14 26.68 22.12
C GLU A 121 -25.02 27.77 23.19
N LEU A 122 -23.79 28.16 23.53
CA LEU A 122 -23.53 29.29 24.44
C LEU A 122 -24.13 30.60 23.92
N LEU A 123 -24.10 30.82 22.59
CA LEU A 123 -24.74 31.97 21.97
C LEU A 123 -26.27 31.94 22.12
N GLN A 124 -26.90 30.79 21.88
CA GLN A 124 -28.35 30.62 21.97
C GLN A 124 -28.87 30.73 23.40
N ASN A 125 -28.05 30.36 24.39
CA ASN A 125 -28.39 30.39 25.81
C ASN A 125 -27.92 31.65 26.54
N ARG A 126 -27.31 32.62 25.83
CA ARG A 126 -26.80 33.85 26.45
C ARG A 126 -27.91 34.73 27.01
N THR A 127 -27.54 35.55 27.98
CA THR A 127 -28.37 36.67 28.44
C THR A 127 -27.83 38.00 27.90
N GLU A 128 -28.74 38.94 27.64
CA GLU A 128 -28.44 40.32 27.27
C GLU A 128 -29.23 41.25 28.19
N ASN A 129 -28.52 42.09 28.95
CA ASN A 129 -29.10 42.91 30.02
C ASN A 129 -29.92 42.06 31.03
N GLY A 130 -29.43 40.86 31.36
CA GLY A 130 -30.09 39.93 32.28
C GLY A 130 -31.22 39.10 31.67
N LEU A 131 -31.57 39.30 30.39
CA LEU A 131 -32.67 38.59 29.72
C LEU A 131 -32.15 37.63 28.65
N ASN A 132 -32.64 36.39 28.65
CA ASN A 132 -32.40 35.44 27.57
C ASN A 132 -33.24 35.77 26.32
N LEU A 133 -33.00 35.06 25.22
CA LEU A 133 -33.73 35.27 23.95
C LEU A 133 -35.25 35.13 24.12
N SER A 134 -35.71 34.08 24.81
CA SER A 134 -37.13 33.82 25.04
C SER A 134 -37.80 34.98 25.77
N GLN A 135 -37.19 35.47 26.85
CA GLN A 135 -37.66 36.63 27.63
C GLN A 135 -37.71 37.92 26.81
N ARG A 136 -36.73 38.16 25.93
CA ARG A 136 -36.73 39.32 25.03
C ARG A 136 -37.87 39.26 24.01
N ILE A 137 -38.21 38.06 23.54
CA ILE A 137 -39.35 37.84 22.65
C ILE A 137 -40.68 37.97 23.41
N TRP A 138 -40.73 37.52 24.66
CA TRP A 138 -41.86 37.77 25.57
C TRP A 138 -42.13 39.26 25.77
N ASN A 139 -41.10 40.10 25.87
CA ASN A 139 -41.31 41.56 25.92
C ASN A 139 -41.94 42.10 24.63
N ILE A 140 -41.63 41.51 23.47
CA ILE A 140 -42.24 41.89 22.19
C ILE A 140 -43.72 41.47 22.14
N THR A 141 -44.06 40.28 22.66
CA THR A 141 -45.46 39.84 22.72
C THR A 141 -46.26 40.64 23.75
N GLY A 142 -45.67 40.99 24.90
CA GLY A 142 -46.26 41.95 25.86
C GLY A 142 -46.50 43.32 25.23
N GLN A 143 -45.53 43.83 24.45
CA GLN A 143 -45.72 45.05 23.68
C GLN A 143 -46.87 44.93 22.65
N THR A 144 -46.97 43.77 22.01
CA THR A 144 -48.05 43.46 21.06
C THR A 144 -49.40 43.44 21.77
N LYS A 145 -49.49 42.89 22.98
CA LYS A 145 -50.69 42.95 23.84
C LYS A 145 -51.07 44.39 24.15
N GLY A 146 -50.12 45.23 24.56
CA GLY A 146 -50.36 46.66 24.77
C GLY A 146 -50.88 47.39 23.52
N HIS A 147 -50.40 47.03 22.32
CA HIS A 147 -50.95 47.55 21.07
C HIS A 147 -52.39 47.09 20.80
N ILE A 148 -52.73 45.85 21.15
CA ILE A 148 -54.09 45.34 21.08
C ILE A 148 -54.98 46.13 22.04
N GLU A 149 -54.54 46.32 23.28
CA GLU A 149 -55.25 47.11 24.30
C GLU A 149 -55.51 48.53 23.81
N THR A 150 -54.46 49.23 23.36
CA THR A 150 -54.57 50.59 22.81
C THR A 150 -55.49 50.64 21.58
N PHE A 151 -55.47 49.62 20.72
CA PHE A 151 -56.34 49.54 19.55
C PHE A 151 -57.81 49.33 19.93
N LEU A 152 -58.08 48.55 20.98
CA LEU A 152 -59.42 48.33 21.53
C LEU A 152 -59.92 49.55 22.31
N GLU A 153 -59.09 50.18 23.17
CA GLU A 153 -59.41 51.43 23.90
C GLU A 153 -59.79 52.57 22.96
N GLY A 154 -59.17 52.63 21.79
CA GLY A 154 -59.49 53.62 20.76
C GLY A 154 -60.87 53.43 20.11
N GLY A 155 -61.63 52.38 20.46
CA GLY A 155 -62.94 52.05 19.88
C GLY A 155 -62.87 51.63 18.40
N ILE A 156 -61.67 51.41 17.86
CA ILE A 156 -61.42 51.21 16.42
C ILE A 156 -62.01 49.87 15.93
N ALA A 157 -62.13 48.89 16.82
CA ALA A 157 -62.66 47.56 16.51
C ALA A 157 -64.20 47.50 16.46
N THR A 158 -64.90 48.41 17.15
CA THR A 158 -66.35 48.36 17.34
C THR A 158 -67.10 48.54 16.02
N GLY A 159 -67.99 47.59 15.69
CA GLY A 159 -68.85 47.65 14.50
C GLY A 159 -68.17 47.33 13.17
N ARG A 160 -66.93 46.81 13.15
CA ARG A 160 -66.15 46.54 11.93
C ARG A 160 -65.99 45.04 11.64
N SER A 161 -65.74 44.70 10.38
CA SER A 161 -65.43 43.32 9.97
C SER A 161 -64.03 42.89 10.44
N ALA A 162 -63.82 41.59 10.58
CA ALA A 162 -62.52 41.03 10.97
C ALA A 162 -61.41 41.42 9.96
N ASP A 163 -61.71 41.47 8.66
CA ASP A 163 -60.74 41.90 7.64
C ASP A 163 -60.36 43.37 7.76
N ALA A 164 -61.33 44.23 8.10
CA ALA A 164 -61.06 45.65 8.36
C ALA A 164 -60.18 45.79 9.61
N ILE A 165 -60.49 45.09 10.70
CA ILE A 165 -59.66 45.05 11.91
C ILE A 165 -58.25 44.55 11.60
N SER A 166 -58.13 43.50 10.78
CA SER A 166 -56.87 42.87 10.41
C SER A 166 -55.97 43.80 9.60
N ARG A 167 -56.49 44.41 8.54
CA ARG A 167 -55.77 45.46 7.78
C ARG A 167 -55.37 46.60 8.71
N ASP A 168 -56.26 46.93 9.63
CA ASP A 168 -56.08 48.08 10.49
C ASP A 168 -54.95 47.89 11.51
N PHE A 169 -54.93 46.72 12.13
CA PHE A 169 -53.94 46.32 13.11
C PHE A 169 -52.58 46.03 12.46
N ARG A 170 -52.53 45.47 11.25
CA ARG A 170 -51.26 45.32 10.49
C ARG A 170 -50.58 46.67 10.23
N GLN A 171 -51.34 47.66 9.77
CA GLN A 171 -50.76 48.98 9.52
C GLN A 171 -50.38 49.68 10.83
N LEU A 172 -51.07 49.41 11.96
CA LEU A 172 -50.63 49.81 13.29
C LEU A 172 -49.26 49.21 13.63
N LEU A 173 -49.10 47.89 13.48
CA LEU A 173 -47.83 47.22 13.73
C LEU A 173 -46.73 47.65 12.76
N ASN A 174 -47.05 48.09 11.53
CA ASN A 174 -46.05 48.56 10.57
C ASN A 174 -45.61 50.01 10.82
N ASN A 175 -46.57 50.89 11.06
CA ASN A 175 -46.35 52.31 11.24
C ASN A 175 -47.27 52.82 12.34
N PRO A 176 -46.90 52.63 13.62
CA PRO A 176 -47.73 53.01 14.74
C PRO A 176 -48.19 54.45 14.60
N ASP A 177 -47.26 55.36 14.36
CA ASP A 177 -47.51 56.80 14.25
C ASP A 177 -48.42 57.23 13.07
N LYS A 178 -48.64 56.37 12.05
CA LYS A 178 -49.46 56.70 10.87
C LYS A 178 -50.96 56.44 11.05
N ARG A 179 -51.39 55.47 11.88
CA ARG A 179 -52.84 55.18 12.07
C ARG A 179 -53.47 55.95 13.23
N PHE A 180 -52.71 56.32 14.25
CA PHE A 180 -53.22 57.06 15.41
C PHE A 180 -53.58 58.52 15.16
N ARG A 181 -53.47 58.97 13.90
CA ARG A 181 -53.87 60.31 13.44
C ARG A 181 -55.38 60.44 13.20
N ARG A 182 -56.23 59.51 13.63
CA ARG A 182 -57.68 59.57 13.38
C ARG A 182 -58.51 59.46 14.65
N VAL A 183 -58.29 60.36 15.60
CA VAL A 183 -59.34 60.75 16.56
C VAL A 183 -59.61 62.23 16.36
N ARG A 184 -60.86 62.59 16.05
CA ARG A 184 -61.25 64.00 15.95
C ARG A 184 -61.52 64.52 17.35
N ASN A 185 -60.85 65.60 17.74
CA ASN A 185 -61.19 66.30 18.98
C ASN A 185 -62.56 66.99 18.86
N LYS A 186 -63.08 67.55 19.97
CA LYS A 186 -64.36 68.30 19.98
C LYS A 186 -64.43 69.47 18.97
N LYS A 187 -63.29 69.89 18.40
CA LYS A 187 -63.16 70.95 17.37
C LYS A 187 -62.97 70.39 15.96
N GLY A 188 -63.16 69.08 15.74
CA GLY A 188 -63.04 68.41 14.44
C GLY A 188 -61.60 68.16 13.94
N GLN A 189 -60.58 68.55 14.71
CA GLN A 189 -59.18 68.41 14.33
C GLN A 189 -58.65 67.00 14.65
N LEU A 190 -57.82 66.47 13.77
CA LEU A 190 -57.17 65.16 13.95
C LEU A 190 -56.03 65.28 14.96
N VAL A 191 -56.18 64.63 16.11
CA VAL A 191 -55.17 64.58 17.18
C VAL A 191 -54.83 63.12 17.53
N TYR A 192 -53.66 62.89 18.12
CA TYR A 192 -53.31 61.58 18.68
C TYR A 192 -54.35 61.16 19.73
N SER A 193 -54.72 59.87 19.76
CA SER A 193 -55.46 59.30 20.89
C SER A 193 -54.65 59.47 22.18
N GLN A 194 -55.33 59.77 23.29
CA GLN A 194 -54.67 60.02 24.57
C GLN A 194 -53.78 58.83 25.01
N PRO A 195 -54.23 57.56 24.94
CA PRO A 195 -53.38 56.41 25.27
C PRO A 195 -52.09 56.33 24.44
N MET A 196 -52.09 56.80 23.19
CA MET A 196 -50.90 56.76 22.31
C MET A 196 -49.95 57.94 22.52
N LYS A 197 -50.47 59.12 22.91
CA LYS A 197 -49.59 60.20 23.36
C LYS A 197 -48.77 59.75 24.57
N ASP A 198 -49.41 58.98 25.44
CA ASP A 198 -48.80 58.52 26.68
C ASP A 198 -47.92 57.28 26.44
N TYR A 199 -48.16 56.53 25.36
CA TYR A 199 -47.38 55.35 24.99
C TYR A 199 -45.94 55.66 24.57
N HIS A 200 -45.01 55.40 25.50
CA HIS A 200 -43.58 55.50 25.29
C HIS A 200 -42.90 54.21 25.78
N PRO A 201 -42.53 53.26 24.88
CA PRO A 201 -41.97 51.95 25.26
C PRO A 201 -40.54 52.01 25.83
N GLY A 202 -40.03 53.22 26.13
CA GLY A 202 -38.69 53.45 26.65
C GLY A 202 -37.63 53.73 25.57
N ARG A 203 -36.46 54.15 26.03
CA ARG A 203 -35.32 54.52 25.19
C ARG A 203 -34.78 53.29 24.45
N GLY A 204 -34.59 53.39 23.13
CA GLY A 204 -34.04 52.30 22.31
C GLY A 204 -35.02 51.19 21.91
N VAL A 205 -36.30 51.30 22.27
CA VAL A 205 -37.35 50.36 21.88
C VAL A 205 -38.22 51.02 20.80
N TYR A 206 -38.44 50.34 19.67
CA TYR A 206 -39.34 50.86 18.65
C TYR A 206 -40.77 50.89 19.19
N ARG A 207 -41.55 51.89 18.79
CA ARG A 207 -43.01 51.89 19.02
C ARG A 207 -43.70 50.72 18.34
N SER A 208 -43.12 50.14 17.29
CA SER A 208 -43.64 48.95 16.63
C SER A 208 -43.04 47.68 17.23
N ALA A 209 -43.91 46.80 17.73
CA ALA A 209 -43.53 45.47 18.21
C ALA A 209 -42.96 44.60 17.08
N LYS A 210 -43.51 44.74 15.87
CA LYS A 210 -43.01 44.07 14.67
C LYS A 210 -41.60 44.51 14.31
N MET A 211 -41.31 45.83 14.35
CA MET A 211 -39.95 46.34 14.08
C MET A 211 -38.96 45.92 15.17
N ASN A 212 -39.39 45.82 16.43
CA ASN A 212 -38.56 45.23 17.49
C ASN A 212 -38.23 43.76 17.20
N ALA A 213 -39.19 42.97 16.71
CA ALA A 213 -38.95 41.58 16.31
C ALA A 213 -37.98 41.46 15.13
N ILE A 214 -38.16 42.29 14.10
CA ILE A 214 -37.25 42.34 12.94
C ILE A 214 -35.84 42.73 13.40
N ARG A 215 -35.71 43.72 14.29
CA ARG A 215 -34.43 44.13 14.88
C ARG A 215 -33.75 43.00 15.62
N VAL A 216 -34.46 42.35 16.53
CA VAL A 216 -33.90 41.23 17.32
C VAL A 216 -33.48 40.12 16.35
N SER A 217 -34.35 39.72 15.43
CA SER A 217 -34.05 38.66 14.45
C SER A 217 -32.80 38.95 13.62
N ALA A 218 -32.72 40.12 12.99
CA ALA A 218 -31.57 40.51 12.18
C ALA A 218 -30.28 40.59 13.01
N THR A 219 -30.36 41.11 14.24
CA THR A 219 -29.20 41.27 15.13
C THR A 219 -28.68 39.92 15.62
N GLU A 220 -29.59 39.06 16.09
CA GLU A 220 -29.26 37.70 16.57
C GLU A 220 -28.65 36.85 15.46
N THR A 221 -29.26 36.84 14.27
CA THR A 221 -28.78 36.09 13.10
C THR A 221 -27.41 36.59 12.63
N ASN A 222 -27.20 37.90 12.56
CA ASN A 222 -25.91 38.44 12.15
C ASN A 222 -24.81 38.11 13.16
N MET A 223 -25.11 38.21 14.45
CA MET A 223 -24.17 37.83 15.50
C MET A 223 -23.80 36.35 15.42
N GLY A 224 -24.72 35.45 15.08
CA GLY A 224 -24.40 34.03 14.83
C GLY A 224 -23.34 33.85 13.74
N TYR A 225 -23.48 34.54 12.62
CA TYR A 225 -22.49 34.50 11.54
C TYR A 225 -21.11 35.05 11.99
N ARG A 226 -21.11 36.23 12.62
CA ARG A 226 -19.86 36.91 12.98
C ARG A 226 -19.12 36.27 14.16
N MET A 227 -19.85 35.70 15.12
CA MET A 227 -19.23 34.95 16.20
C MET A 227 -18.65 33.63 15.71
N SER A 228 -19.29 32.95 14.76
CA SER A 228 -18.73 31.76 14.12
C SER A 228 -17.38 32.07 13.43
N ASP A 229 -17.32 33.17 12.67
CA ASP A 229 -16.08 33.70 12.08
C ASP A 229 -15.01 33.94 13.18
N CYS A 230 -15.33 34.66 14.25
CA CYS A 230 -14.38 34.98 15.33
C CYS A 230 -13.85 33.71 16.03
N GLU A 231 -14.73 32.77 16.40
CA GLU A 231 -14.34 31.53 17.07
C GLU A 231 -13.42 30.68 16.19
N ARG A 232 -13.70 30.61 14.89
CA ARG A 232 -12.87 29.87 13.96
C ARG A 232 -11.50 30.53 13.76
N TRP A 233 -11.45 31.84 13.54
CA TRP A 233 -10.20 32.57 13.34
C TRP A 233 -9.29 32.59 14.56
N LYS A 234 -9.87 32.59 15.77
CA LYS A 234 -9.10 32.50 17.01
C LYS A 234 -8.24 31.23 17.07
N GLN A 235 -8.77 30.12 16.56
CA GLN A 235 -8.17 28.79 16.58
C GLN A 235 -7.17 28.54 15.45
N LEU A 236 -7.21 29.34 14.37
CA LEU A 236 -6.31 29.17 13.21
C LEU A 236 -5.02 29.97 13.44
N ASP A 237 -3.88 29.29 13.46
CA ASP A 237 -2.58 29.92 13.74
C ASP A 237 -2.10 30.85 12.62
N PHE A 238 -2.45 30.56 11.36
CA PHE A 238 -2.15 31.41 10.21
C PHE A 238 -3.02 32.67 10.14
N VAL A 239 -3.99 32.87 11.04
CA VAL A 239 -4.79 34.10 11.09
C VAL A 239 -4.16 35.09 12.07
N LEU A 240 -3.73 36.25 11.55
CA LEU A 240 -3.04 37.31 12.28
C LEU A 240 -3.99 38.29 12.98
N GLY A 241 -5.25 38.31 12.55
CA GLY A 241 -6.30 39.24 12.95
C GLY A 241 -7.39 39.27 11.88
N PHE A 242 -8.25 40.28 11.92
CA PHE A 242 -9.23 40.49 10.86
C PHE A 242 -9.47 41.97 10.61
N GLU A 243 -9.91 42.30 9.40
CA GLU A 243 -10.27 43.65 9.01
C GLU A 243 -11.80 43.78 8.94
N VAL A 244 -12.35 44.71 9.71
CA VAL A 244 -13.77 45.05 9.67
C VAL A 244 -14.01 46.11 8.60
N LYS A 245 -14.87 45.78 7.64
CA LYS A 245 -15.23 46.61 6.49
C LYS A 245 -16.74 46.87 6.46
N ARG A 246 -17.13 48.01 5.91
CA ARG A 246 -18.54 48.28 5.62
C ARG A 246 -18.99 47.46 4.42
N SER A 247 -20.20 46.90 4.50
CA SER A 247 -20.83 46.26 3.34
C SER A 247 -21.11 47.28 2.24
N ARG A 248 -21.05 46.85 0.98
CA ARG A 248 -21.46 47.67 -0.18
C ARG A 248 -22.89 48.19 -0.06
N ASN A 249 -23.77 47.45 0.62
CA ASN A 249 -25.16 47.81 0.83
C ASN A 249 -25.39 48.67 2.09
N ALA A 250 -24.32 49.15 2.75
CA ALA A 250 -24.44 49.91 3.99
C ALA A 250 -24.83 51.38 3.75
N HIS A 251 -25.94 51.80 4.36
CA HIS A 251 -26.28 53.21 4.49
C HIS A 251 -25.26 53.97 5.34
N PRO A 252 -25.05 55.30 5.13
CA PRO A 252 -24.16 56.13 5.95
C PRO A 252 -24.36 55.88 7.45
N CYS A 253 -23.30 55.52 8.15
CA CYS A 253 -23.38 55.17 9.57
C CYS A 253 -22.10 55.61 10.30
N ALA A 254 -22.21 56.71 11.06
CA ALA A 254 -21.10 57.31 11.78
C ALA A 254 -20.43 56.36 12.80
N ILE A 255 -21.20 55.43 13.37
CA ILE A 255 -20.66 54.39 14.28
C ILE A 255 -19.74 53.46 13.49
N CYS A 256 -20.24 52.86 12.40
CA CYS A 256 -19.46 51.96 11.56
C CYS A 256 -18.24 52.66 10.95
N ASP A 257 -18.37 53.90 10.49
CA ASP A 257 -17.27 54.68 9.92
C ASP A 257 -16.14 54.98 10.91
N SER A 258 -16.45 54.95 12.20
CA SER A 258 -15.46 55.13 13.28
C SER A 258 -14.83 53.82 13.74
N LEU A 259 -15.46 52.69 13.44
CA LEU A 259 -15.09 51.34 13.91
C LEU A 259 -14.60 50.41 12.77
N VAL A 260 -14.36 50.94 11.56
CA VAL A 260 -13.67 50.18 10.51
C VAL A 260 -12.17 50.13 10.78
N GLY A 261 -11.53 49.02 10.41
CA GLY A 261 -10.09 48.86 10.52
C GLY A 261 -9.68 47.44 10.89
N LYS A 262 -8.41 47.27 11.24
CA LYS A 262 -7.81 46.00 11.63
C LYS A 262 -7.99 45.77 13.13
N TYR A 263 -8.44 44.58 13.50
CA TYR A 263 -8.67 44.15 14.87
C TYR A 263 -7.85 42.90 15.20
N PRO A 264 -7.42 42.72 16.47
CA PRO A 264 -6.78 41.50 16.91
C PRO A 264 -7.67 40.27 16.75
N LYS A 265 -7.08 39.09 16.56
CA LYS A 265 -7.85 37.84 16.39
C LYS A 265 -8.71 37.47 17.61
N ASP A 266 -8.31 37.92 18.79
CA ASP A 266 -9.05 37.71 20.05
C ASP A 266 -10.20 38.72 20.25
N PHE A 267 -10.35 39.69 19.35
CA PHE A 267 -11.45 40.64 19.41
C PHE A 267 -12.75 39.97 18.93
N VAL A 268 -13.79 39.96 19.76
CA VAL A 268 -15.10 39.42 19.42
C VAL A 268 -15.93 40.47 18.68
N PHE A 269 -16.00 40.35 17.36
CA PHE A 269 -16.88 41.17 16.53
C PHE A 269 -18.24 40.48 16.32
N SER A 270 -19.29 40.98 16.97
CA SER A 270 -20.68 40.49 16.80
C SER A 270 -21.58 41.45 16.01
N GLY A 271 -20.99 42.45 15.35
CA GLY A 271 -21.67 43.65 14.85
C GLY A 271 -21.50 44.84 15.80
N TRP A 272 -21.70 46.07 15.30
CA TRP A 272 -21.49 47.31 16.07
C TRP A 272 -22.76 47.88 16.70
N HIS A 273 -23.90 47.68 16.05
CA HIS A 273 -25.21 48.19 16.44
C HIS A 273 -26.30 47.27 15.89
N PRO A 274 -27.56 47.39 16.36
CA PRO A 274 -28.67 46.64 15.76
C PRO A 274 -28.76 46.91 14.25
N PHE A 275 -29.09 45.88 13.46
CA PHE A 275 -29.05 45.93 11.99
C PHE A 275 -27.68 46.22 11.36
N CYS A 276 -26.58 46.02 12.09
CA CYS A 276 -25.25 46.12 11.50
C CYS A 276 -25.08 45.06 10.40
N ILE A 277 -24.65 45.50 9.22
CA ILE A 277 -24.30 44.63 8.08
C ILE A 277 -22.82 44.74 7.70
N CYS A 278 -21.98 45.27 8.58
CA CYS A 278 -20.53 45.27 8.38
C CYS A 278 -20.01 43.83 8.34
N ILE A 279 -18.92 43.65 7.59
CA ILE A 279 -18.29 42.36 7.35
C ILE A 279 -16.91 42.32 7.99
N ALA A 280 -16.44 41.12 8.29
CA ALA A 280 -15.07 40.89 8.72
C ALA A 280 -14.38 39.96 7.72
N VAL A 281 -13.13 40.28 7.39
CA VAL A 281 -12.27 39.52 6.47
C VAL A 281 -11.01 39.12 7.24
N PRO A 282 -10.63 37.84 7.28
CA PRO A 282 -9.43 37.41 7.99
C PRO A 282 -8.19 37.99 7.33
N ILE A 283 -7.21 38.38 8.15
CA ILE A 283 -5.86 38.72 7.72
C ILE A 283 -5.03 37.46 7.91
N VAL A 284 -4.63 36.84 6.80
CA VAL A 284 -3.86 35.59 6.81
C VAL A 284 -2.38 35.88 6.66
N LEU A 285 -1.57 35.01 7.24
CA LEU A 285 -0.13 34.96 7.09
C LEU A 285 0.24 34.51 5.67
N GLU A 286 1.36 34.99 5.14
CA GLU A 286 1.90 34.50 3.87
C GLU A 286 2.27 33.01 3.96
N HIS A 287 2.24 32.31 2.82
CA HIS A 287 2.40 30.86 2.79
C HIS A 287 3.79 30.41 3.27
N GLU A 288 4.83 31.18 2.93
CA GLU A 288 6.22 30.94 3.32
C GLU A 288 6.40 31.10 4.83
N ASP A 289 5.93 32.22 5.40
CA ASP A 289 5.98 32.47 6.84
C ASP A 289 5.20 31.43 7.66
N PHE A 290 4.10 30.89 7.10
CA PHE A 290 3.34 29.82 7.74
C PHE A 290 4.07 28.48 7.69
N ALA A 291 4.75 28.17 6.58
CA ALA A 291 5.63 27.01 6.50
C ALA A 291 6.78 27.11 7.52
N ASP A 292 7.39 28.29 7.65
CA ASP A 292 8.43 28.54 8.66
C ASP A 292 7.91 28.38 10.09
N PHE A 293 6.71 28.87 10.39
CA PHE A 293 6.07 28.62 11.68
C PHE A 293 5.87 27.12 11.94
N LEU A 294 5.41 26.34 10.95
CA LEU A 294 5.22 24.90 11.09
C LEU A 294 6.53 24.13 11.29
N LEU A 295 7.64 24.63 10.75
CA LEU A 295 8.96 24.02 10.89
C LEU A 295 9.68 24.40 12.19
N THR A 296 9.47 25.64 12.68
CA THR A 296 10.23 26.21 13.79
C THR A 296 9.45 26.29 15.11
N ASP A 297 8.12 26.12 15.06
CA ASP A 297 7.17 26.40 16.16
C ASP A 297 7.26 27.85 16.71
N GLN A 298 7.87 28.77 15.95
CA GLN A 298 8.00 30.18 16.32
C GLN A 298 6.89 31.01 15.69
N LYS A 299 5.93 31.46 16.51
CA LYS A 299 4.84 32.32 16.04
C LYS A 299 5.39 33.68 15.59
N PRO A 300 4.94 34.24 14.44
CA PRO A 300 5.38 35.54 13.95
C PRO A 300 4.75 36.68 14.78
N THR A 301 5.18 36.82 16.03
CA THR A 301 4.53 37.68 17.03
C THR A 301 4.50 39.16 16.61
N ASN A 302 5.44 39.60 15.78
CA ASN A 302 5.53 40.96 15.23
C ASN A 302 4.47 41.26 14.15
N GLN A 303 3.92 40.24 13.48
CA GLN A 303 2.94 40.42 12.40
C GLN A 303 1.48 40.45 12.88
N TYR A 304 1.19 39.94 14.08
CA TYR A 304 -0.16 39.95 14.64
C TYR A 304 -0.69 41.38 14.84
N VAL A 305 -1.98 41.57 14.56
CA VAL A 305 -2.68 42.79 14.96
C VAL A 305 -2.86 42.75 16.48
N ARG A 306 -2.17 43.63 17.21
CA ARG A 306 -2.13 43.62 18.68
C ARG A 306 -3.11 44.57 19.36
N ASP A 307 -3.58 45.57 18.63
CA ASP A 307 -4.50 46.57 19.17
C ASP A 307 -5.61 46.90 18.16
N ILE A 308 -6.68 47.48 18.67
CA ILE A 308 -7.80 48.00 17.88
C ILE A 308 -7.39 49.30 17.17
N PRO A 309 -8.13 49.73 16.13
CA PRO A 309 -7.86 50.99 15.44
C PRO A 309 -7.91 52.18 16.41
N ALA A 310 -6.97 53.12 16.29
CA ALA A 310 -6.91 54.32 17.15
C ALA A 310 -8.23 55.10 17.14
N LYS A 311 -8.79 55.32 15.94
CA LYS A 311 -10.10 55.96 15.75
C LYS A 311 -11.23 55.24 16.49
N ALA A 312 -11.18 53.91 16.53
CA ALA A 312 -12.16 53.10 17.24
C ALA A 312 -12.04 53.29 18.76
N ARG A 313 -10.80 53.32 19.28
CA ARG A 313 -10.52 53.58 20.70
C ARG A 313 -10.97 54.98 21.12
N GLU A 314 -10.69 55.99 20.30
CA GLU A 314 -11.15 57.38 20.51
C GLU A 314 -12.68 57.45 20.55
N TRP A 315 -13.35 56.83 19.58
CA TRP A 315 -14.81 56.77 19.52
C TRP A 315 -15.39 56.09 20.77
N MET A 316 -14.82 54.96 21.19
CA MET A 316 -15.26 54.22 22.38
C MET A 316 -15.13 55.05 23.66
N ASN A 317 -13.98 55.70 23.86
CA ASN A 317 -13.73 56.56 25.02
C ASN A 317 -14.69 57.77 25.03
N ALA A 318 -14.88 58.42 23.88
CA ALA A 318 -15.79 59.55 23.74
C ALA A 318 -17.25 59.13 23.99
N TYR A 319 -17.67 57.95 23.51
CA TYR A 319 -19.00 57.42 23.73
C TYR A 319 -19.25 57.17 25.21
N THR A 320 -18.39 56.40 25.88
CA THR A 320 -18.56 56.06 27.31
C THR A 320 -18.55 57.31 28.19
N LYS A 321 -17.67 58.28 27.90
CA LYS A 321 -17.64 59.57 28.62
C LYS A 321 -18.93 60.39 28.42
N LYS A 322 -19.50 60.37 27.21
CA LYS A 322 -20.69 61.16 26.87
C LYS A 322 -21.98 60.53 27.39
N THR A 323 -22.11 59.20 27.34
CA THR A 323 -23.37 58.51 27.63
C THR A 323 -23.41 57.85 29.00
N GLY A 324 -22.25 57.61 29.63
CA GLY A 324 -22.13 56.76 30.82
C GLY A 324 -22.38 55.27 30.56
N GLU A 325 -22.65 54.89 29.31
CA GLU A 325 -22.99 53.53 28.91
C GLU A 325 -21.82 52.88 28.15
N THR A 326 -21.54 51.62 28.44
CA THR A 326 -20.55 50.82 27.70
C THR A 326 -21.26 50.02 26.59
N PRO A 327 -20.96 50.23 25.30
CA PRO A 327 -21.50 49.44 24.18
C PRO A 327 -21.33 47.93 24.36
N PHE A 328 -22.24 47.13 23.81
CA PHE A 328 -22.24 45.67 24.01
C PHE A 328 -20.96 44.98 23.49
N PHE A 329 -20.41 45.46 22.37
CA PHE A 329 -19.16 44.91 21.83
C PHE A 329 -17.96 45.27 22.70
N MET A 330 -17.99 46.39 23.46
CA MET A 330 -16.94 46.69 24.43
C MET A 330 -17.01 45.75 25.64
N ARG A 331 -18.22 45.43 26.12
CA ARG A 331 -18.41 44.46 27.22
C ARG A 331 -17.87 43.08 26.85
N LYS A 332 -18.10 42.63 25.60
CA LYS A 332 -17.57 41.37 25.06
C LYS A 332 -16.03 41.34 24.95
N ASN A 333 -15.39 42.51 24.98
CA ASN A 333 -13.94 42.66 24.78
C ASN A 333 -13.26 43.33 25.98
N GLN A 334 -13.89 43.32 27.17
CA GLN A 334 -13.42 44.06 28.34
C GLN A 334 -11.99 43.68 28.75
N ASP A 335 -11.64 42.39 28.70
CA ASP A 335 -10.29 41.91 29.02
C ASP A 335 -9.22 42.39 28.04
N LEU A 336 -9.59 42.59 26.78
CA LEU A 336 -8.70 43.13 25.75
C LEU A 336 -8.57 44.65 25.89
N LEU A 337 -9.66 45.34 26.24
CA LEU A 337 -9.73 46.80 26.32
C LEU A 337 -9.20 47.37 27.64
N SER A 338 -9.25 46.62 28.75
CA SER A 338 -8.84 47.04 30.10
C SER A 338 -7.33 46.95 30.35
N LYS A 339 -6.61 46.17 29.54
CA LYS A 339 -5.15 46.07 29.65
C LYS A 339 -4.53 47.39 29.19
N PRO A 340 -3.71 48.07 30.02
CA PRO A 340 -3.05 49.30 29.60
C PRO A 340 -2.20 49.03 28.36
N VAL A 341 -2.22 49.96 27.40
CA VAL A 341 -1.21 50.02 26.34
C VAL A 341 0.14 49.99 27.06
N ARG A 342 0.91 48.90 26.93
CA ARG A 342 2.22 48.80 27.58
C ARG A 342 3.10 49.92 27.02
N LYS A 343 3.23 51.03 27.75
CA LYS A 343 4.28 52.02 27.50
C LYS A 343 5.61 51.32 27.70
N ILE A 344 6.44 51.36 26.67
CA ILE A 344 7.78 50.76 26.68
C ILE A 344 8.62 51.55 27.68
N LYS A 345 9.01 50.94 28.81
CA LYS A 345 10.20 51.37 29.53
C LYS A 345 11.38 50.91 28.69
N TYR A 346 12.07 51.82 28.02
CA TYR A 346 13.33 51.48 27.36
C TYR A 346 14.34 51.19 28.47
N LYS A 347 14.48 49.92 28.80
CA LYS A 347 15.58 49.40 29.62
C LYS A 347 16.89 49.97 29.08
N THR A 348 17.80 50.40 29.95
CA THR A 348 19.15 50.81 29.55
C THR A 348 19.84 49.66 28.79
N PRO A 349 20.88 49.90 27.97
CA PRO A 349 21.63 48.81 27.34
C PRO A 349 22.08 47.74 28.34
N ALA A 350 22.50 48.14 29.54
CA ALA A 350 22.88 47.24 30.62
C ALA A 350 21.68 46.44 31.18
N GLU A 351 20.55 47.09 31.46
CA GLU A 351 19.33 46.40 31.90
C GLU A 351 18.74 45.50 30.81
N ARG A 352 18.84 45.89 29.53
CA ARG A 352 18.46 45.06 28.38
C ARG A 352 19.33 43.83 28.30
N TYR A 353 20.65 44.02 28.43
CA TYR A 353 21.60 42.93 28.45
C TYR A 353 21.34 41.99 29.63
N GLU A 354 21.24 42.50 30.86
CA GLU A 354 20.97 41.68 32.05
C GLU A 354 19.62 40.93 31.94
N ILE A 355 18.57 41.60 31.47
CA ILE A 355 17.26 40.97 31.26
C ILE A 355 17.32 39.93 30.15
N GLN A 356 18.09 40.18 29.09
CA GLN A 356 18.32 39.23 28.01
C GLN A 356 19.13 38.03 28.50
N THR A 357 20.20 38.23 29.27
CA THR A 357 21.02 37.19 29.92
C THR A 357 20.15 36.33 30.84
N ARG A 358 19.37 36.95 31.74
CA ARG A 358 18.44 36.23 32.63
C ARG A 358 17.34 35.50 31.86
N TRP A 359 16.82 36.09 30.78
CA TRP A 359 15.85 35.44 29.92
C TRP A 359 16.47 34.23 29.21
N ASN A 360 17.68 34.38 28.66
CA ASN A 360 18.44 33.32 28.00
C ASN A 360 18.71 32.16 28.97
N THR A 361 19.27 32.43 30.15
CA THR A 361 19.51 31.40 31.19
C THR A 361 18.24 30.64 31.54
N ARG A 362 17.12 31.34 31.71
CA ARG A 362 15.85 30.72 32.08
C ARG A 362 15.23 29.93 30.93
N VAL A 363 15.30 30.42 29.70
CA VAL A 363 14.73 29.74 28.53
C VAL A 363 15.57 28.53 28.17
N ALA A 364 16.88 28.70 27.99
CA ALA A 364 17.79 27.60 27.70
C ALA A 364 17.82 26.58 28.85
N GLY A 365 17.80 27.05 30.11
CA GLY A 365 17.73 26.17 31.27
C GLY A 365 16.45 25.33 31.31
N ARG A 366 15.27 25.94 31.08
CA ARG A 366 14.01 25.17 30.98
C ARG A 366 13.97 24.23 29.78
N LYS A 367 14.56 24.65 28.66
CA LYS A 367 14.55 23.88 27.41
C LYS A 367 15.47 22.66 27.51
N TYR A 368 16.64 22.81 28.13
CA TYR A 368 17.73 21.85 28.00
C TYR A 368 18.29 21.26 29.30
N ASN A 369 18.04 21.81 30.50
CA ASN A 369 18.71 21.27 31.71
C ASN A 369 18.31 19.82 31.99
N ASP A 370 17.03 19.49 31.86
CA ASP A 370 16.53 18.13 32.07
C ASP A 370 17.10 17.19 30.99
N GLN A 371 17.13 17.64 29.74
CA GLN A 371 17.74 16.90 28.62
C GLN A 371 19.24 16.67 28.86
N LEU A 372 20.00 17.70 29.24
CA LEU A 372 21.43 17.62 29.55
C LEU A 372 21.71 16.72 30.76
N GLN A 373 20.81 16.68 31.74
CA GLN A 373 20.91 15.76 32.87
C GLN A 373 20.67 14.31 32.44
N GLY A 374 19.65 14.06 31.61
CA GLY A 374 19.38 12.76 31.01
C GLY A 374 20.57 12.25 30.19
N ILE A 375 21.05 13.07 29.26
CA ILE A 375 22.21 12.74 28.41
C ILE A 375 23.45 12.48 29.27
N LYS A 376 23.71 13.28 30.31
CA LYS A 376 24.87 13.07 31.19
C LYS A 376 24.76 11.76 31.97
N ALA A 377 23.57 11.38 32.42
CA ALA A 377 23.35 10.12 33.11
C ALA A 377 23.59 8.91 32.20
N GLU A 378 23.17 9.01 30.93
CA GLU A 378 23.27 7.94 29.93
C GLU A 378 24.69 7.83 29.34
N TYR A 379 25.25 8.93 28.82
CA TYR A 379 26.50 8.91 28.04
C TYR A 379 27.72 9.46 28.79
N GLY A 380 27.53 10.16 29.92
CA GLY A 380 28.61 10.90 30.58
C GLY A 380 29.72 10.00 31.16
N LYS A 381 29.40 8.75 31.52
CA LYS A 381 30.40 7.76 31.96
C LYS A 381 31.12 7.08 30.80
N GLU A 382 30.45 6.94 29.65
CA GLU A 382 30.97 6.22 28.48
C GLU A 382 31.80 7.11 27.55
N SER A 383 31.58 8.44 27.60
CA SER A 383 32.27 9.40 26.74
C SER A 383 32.68 10.65 27.51
N ALA A 384 33.96 10.73 27.87
CA ALA A 384 34.56 11.91 28.50
C ALA A 384 34.41 13.18 27.65
N ALA A 385 34.37 13.04 26.32
CA ALA A 385 34.16 14.16 25.41
C ALA A 385 32.74 14.73 25.51
N ILE A 386 31.72 13.87 25.57
CA ILE A 386 30.32 14.28 25.75
C ILE A 386 30.12 14.90 27.14
N ASP A 387 30.67 14.29 28.19
CA ASP A 387 30.55 14.82 29.55
C ASP A 387 31.17 16.23 29.69
N LYS A 388 32.35 16.42 29.10
CA LYS A 388 33.02 17.73 29.05
C LYS A 388 32.18 18.75 28.29
N PHE A 389 31.60 18.35 27.15
CA PHE A 389 30.79 19.24 26.33
C PHE A 389 29.47 19.66 27.00
N ILE A 390 28.79 18.72 27.68
CA ILE A 390 27.63 19.02 28.54
C ILE A 390 28.00 20.01 29.64
N THR A 391 29.15 19.83 30.27
CA THR A 391 29.64 20.73 31.32
C THR A 391 29.87 22.13 30.76
N THR A 392 30.42 22.26 29.56
CA THR A 392 30.54 23.54 28.84
C THR A 392 29.18 24.17 28.54
N ILE A 393 28.22 23.40 28.02
CA ILE A 393 26.88 23.92 27.72
C ILE A 393 26.18 24.40 28.99
N LYS A 394 26.25 23.63 30.09
CA LYS A 394 25.68 24.05 31.38
C LYS A 394 26.30 25.35 31.87
N LYS A 395 27.61 25.52 31.70
CA LYS A 395 28.31 26.78 32.02
C LYS A 395 27.84 27.94 31.14
N ASP A 396 27.66 27.72 29.84
CA ASP A 396 27.17 28.74 28.90
C ASP A 396 25.69 29.13 29.14
N ILE A 397 24.86 28.17 29.60
CA ILE A 397 23.49 28.46 30.06
C ILE A 397 23.53 29.33 31.32
N GLN A 398 24.38 28.98 32.29
CA GLN A 398 24.53 29.74 33.54
C GLN A 398 25.08 31.15 33.31
N SER A 399 25.94 31.35 32.31
CA SER A 399 26.45 32.68 31.92
C SER A 399 25.45 33.50 31.09
N GLY A 400 24.32 32.89 30.67
CA GLY A 400 23.23 33.53 29.93
C GLY A 400 23.58 33.87 28.48
N LYS A 401 24.40 33.02 27.85
CA LYS A 401 24.69 33.04 26.42
C LYS A 401 23.40 32.98 25.58
N ALA A 402 23.43 33.52 24.36
CA ALA A 402 22.24 33.61 23.53
C ALA A 402 21.64 32.22 23.26
N VAL A 403 20.30 32.11 23.31
CA VAL A 403 19.60 30.82 23.10
C VAL A 403 19.97 30.17 21.77
N PRO A 404 20.08 30.89 20.62
CA PRO A 404 20.53 30.28 19.37
C PRO A 404 21.94 29.67 19.43
N ASP A 405 22.85 30.25 20.22
CA ASP A 405 24.19 29.67 20.41
C ASP A 405 24.11 28.39 21.23
N ILE A 406 23.23 28.35 22.25
CA ILE A 406 22.95 27.13 23.00
C ILE A 406 22.25 26.10 22.12
N ASP A 407 21.32 26.50 21.26
CA ASP A 407 20.65 25.62 20.30
C ASP A 407 21.71 24.99 19.37
N SER A 408 22.63 25.78 18.83
CA SER A 408 23.74 25.29 18.00
C SER A 408 24.68 24.34 18.76
N LEU A 409 24.99 24.64 20.03
CA LEU A 409 25.78 23.73 20.87
C LEU A 409 25.00 22.46 21.20
N MET A 410 23.68 22.54 21.40
CA MET A 410 22.83 21.37 21.60
C MET A 410 22.74 20.52 20.34
N ASP A 411 22.70 21.13 19.16
CA ASP A 411 22.75 20.42 17.87
C ASP A 411 24.11 19.73 17.68
N GLU A 412 25.21 20.40 18.04
CA GLU A 412 26.53 19.77 18.03
C GLU A 412 26.62 18.63 19.05
N LEU A 413 26.06 18.80 20.25
CA LEU A 413 25.98 17.75 21.26
C LEU A 413 25.16 16.56 20.75
N ASN A 414 23.99 16.82 20.18
CA ASN A 414 23.12 15.82 19.56
C ASN A 414 23.84 15.12 18.41
N HIS A 415 24.61 15.85 17.59
CA HIS A 415 25.43 15.24 16.55
C HIS A 415 26.50 14.32 17.15
N LYS A 416 27.22 14.74 18.19
CA LYS A 416 28.22 13.89 18.88
C LYS A 416 27.57 12.65 19.52
N ILE A 417 26.37 12.79 20.09
CA ILE A 417 25.59 11.66 20.62
C ILE A 417 25.19 10.73 19.48
N ASN A 418 24.65 11.25 18.38
CA ASN A 418 24.27 10.44 17.21
C ASN A 418 25.50 9.72 16.62
N VAL A 419 26.67 10.35 16.62
CA VAL A 419 27.93 9.70 16.23
C VAL A 419 28.30 8.58 17.20
N LYS A 420 28.16 8.78 18.52
CA LYS A 420 28.38 7.72 19.53
C LYS A 420 27.39 6.58 19.36
N ILE A 421 26.09 6.87 19.27
CA ILE A 421 25.03 5.89 19.00
C ILE A 421 25.34 5.12 17.72
N ALA A 422 25.67 5.80 16.62
CA ALA A 422 26.01 5.14 15.37
C ALA A 422 27.30 4.31 15.47
N TRP A 423 28.27 4.73 16.28
CA TRP A 423 29.50 3.98 16.52
C TRP A 423 29.21 2.73 17.36
N ASP A 424 28.47 2.84 18.46
CA ASP A 424 28.07 1.71 19.31
C ASP A 424 27.22 0.72 18.51
N GLU A 425 26.26 1.24 17.76
CA GLU A 425 25.43 0.45 16.86
C GLU A 425 26.30 -0.26 15.82
N ARG A 426 27.30 0.41 15.25
CA ARG A 426 28.22 -0.23 14.30
C ARG A 426 29.09 -1.29 14.97
N VAL A 427 29.58 -1.07 16.19
CA VAL A 427 30.34 -2.06 16.95
C VAL A 427 29.47 -3.29 17.22
N GLU A 428 28.22 -3.08 17.65
CA GLU A 428 27.29 -4.16 17.90
C GLU A 428 26.89 -4.89 16.61
N ILE A 429 26.61 -4.16 15.53
CA ILE A 429 26.36 -4.74 14.21
C ILE A 429 27.57 -5.59 13.77
N ASN A 430 28.80 -5.08 13.90
CA ASN A 430 30.00 -5.83 13.52
C ASN A 430 30.16 -7.11 14.36
N ARG A 431 29.89 -7.04 15.67
CA ARG A 431 29.87 -8.22 16.56
C ARG A 431 28.82 -9.23 16.07
N LEU A 432 27.59 -8.79 15.83
CA LEU A 432 26.49 -9.64 15.38
C LEU A 432 26.76 -10.24 13.99
N GLU A 433 27.37 -9.47 13.08
CA GLU A 433 27.77 -9.88 11.73
C GLU A 433 28.89 -10.92 11.71
N THR A 434 29.54 -11.22 12.83
CA THR A 434 30.45 -12.38 12.89
C THR A 434 29.69 -13.69 12.62
N LEU A 435 28.44 -13.77 13.06
CA LEU A 435 27.61 -14.97 13.00
C LEU A 435 26.38 -14.80 12.11
N LEU A 436 25.68 -13.68 12.22
CA LEU A 436 24.48 -13.39 11.45
C LEU A 436 24.82 -12.87 10.04
N VAL A 437 23.81 -12.86 9.17
CA VAL A 437 23.88 -12.35 7.80
C VAL A 437 23.07 -11.05 7.74
N ASP A 438 23.64 -10.00 7.13
CA ASP A 438 22.98 -8.72 6.88
C ASP A 438 22.25 -8.15 8.10
N VAL A 439 22.98 -7.96 9.21
CA VAL A 439 22.39 -7.44 10.46
C VAL A 439 21.74 -6.08 10.23
N LYS A 440 22.31 -5.25 9.35
CA LYS A 440 21.71 -3.97 8.93
C LYS A 440 20.33 -4.15 8.32
N GLY A 441 20.15 -5.08 7.38
CA GLY A 441 18.86 -5.42 6.81
C GLY A 441 17.89 -5.99 7.85
N LEU A 442 18.37 -6.82 8.79
CA LEU A 442 17.53 -7.41 9.84
C LEU A 442 16.88 -6.37 10.77
N LYS A 443 17.54 -5.22 10.98
CA LYS A 443 16.96 -4.11 11.77
C LYS A 443 15.68 -3.52 11.19
N SER A 444 15.41 -3.74 9.90
CA SER A 444 14.13 -3.34 9.27
C SER A 444 12.97 -4.27 9.60
N GLN A 445 13.25 -5.47 10.13
CA GLN A 445 12.28 -6.54 10.34
C GLN A 445 12.14 -6.94 11.81
N PHE A 446 13.19 -6.81 12.62
CA PHE A 446 13.23 -7.27 14.01
C PHE A 446 13.84 -6.21 14.93
N SER A 447 13.45 -6.25 16.21
CA SER A 447 14.06 -5.39 17.24
C SER A 447 15.49 -5.86 17.56
N MET A 448 16.34 -4.96 18.07
CA MET A 448 17.72 -5.29 18.44
C MET A 448 17.79 -6.41 19.48
N LEU A 449 16.87 -6.44 20.45
CA LEU A 449 16.81 -7.48 21.48
C LEU A 449 16.51 -8.87 20.88
N GLU A 450 15.61 -8.94 19.89
CA GLU A 450 15.31 -10.18 19.18
C GLU A 450 16.52 -10.67 18.37
N ILE A 451 17.25 -9.76 17.71
CA ILE A 451 18.48 -10.07 16.98
C ILE A 451 19.56 -10.59 17.94
N GLN A 452 19.78 -9.92 19.07
CA GLN A 452 20.74 -10.34 20.10
C GLN A 452 20.38 -11.69 20.73
N SER A 453 19.10 -11.92 21.01
CA SER A 453 18.61 -13.18 21.55
C SER A 453 18.89 -14.34 20.60
N VAL A 454 18.65 -14.14 19.30
CA VAL A 454 18.91 -15.14 18.26
C VAL A 454 20.41 -15.37 18.10
N TYR A 455 21.21 -14.31 18.06
CA TYR A 455 22.67 -14.42 18.03
C TYR A 455 23.16 -15.31 19.18
N GLY A 456 22.75 -15.02 20.42
CA GLY A 456 23.18 -15.79 21.60
C GLY A 456 22.71 -17.24 21.58
N ALA A 457 21.49 -17.49 21.10
CA ALA A 457 20.96 -18.85 20.95
C ALA A 457 21.74 -19.66 19.89
N VAL A 458 22.02 -19.05 18.75
CA VAL A 458 22.80 -19.68 17.67
C VAL A 458 24.24 -19.91 18.11
N GLU A 459 24.89 -18.92 18.73
CA GLU A 459 26.26 -19.00 19.25
C GLU A 459 26.40 -20.15 20.25
N THR A 460 25.52 -20.19 21.25
CA THR A 460 25.48 -21.27 22.26
C THR A 460 25.27 -22.64 21.61
N LYS A 461 24.38 -22.72 20.62
CA LYS A 461 24.14 -23.99 19.91
C LYS A 461 25.37 -24.43 19.12
N LEU A 462 26.01 -23.53 18.37
CA LEU A 462 27.20 -23.84 17.59
C LEU A 462 28.36 -24.29 18.46
N ALA A 463 28.54 -23.69 19.64
CA ALA A 463 29.55 -24.10 20.61
C ALA A 463 29.45 -25.59 20.99
N THR A 464 28.23 -26.14 21.05
CA THR A 464 28.03 -27.58 21.33
C THR A 464 28.53 -28.51 20.22
N TRP A 465 28.83 -27.99 19.03
CA TRP A 465 29.28 -28.77 17.86
C TRP A 465 30.73 -28.52 17.48
N GLU A 466 31.44 -27.61 18.15
CA GLU A 466 32.80 -27.21 17.76
C GLU A 466 33.79 -28.36 17.73
N ASN A 467 33.62 -29.35 18.63
CA ASN A 467 34.49 -30.52 18.73
C ASN A 467 34.08 -31.69 17.80
N LEU A 468 33.04 -31.54 16.97
CA LEU A 468 32.62 -32.58 16.02
C LEU A 468 33.45 -32.53 14.73
N SER A 469 33.50 -33.63 13.99
CA SER A 469 34.09 -33.67 12.64
C SER A 469 33.38 -32.70 11.69
N LEU A 470 34.05 -32.17 10.67
CA LEU A 470 33.44 -31.22 9.71
C LEU A 470 32.19 -31.82 9.04
N ASN A 471 32.23 -33.11 8.69
CA ASN A 471 31.10 -33.82 8.10
C ASN A 471 29.91 -33.91 9.06
N ASP A 472 30.15 -34.18 10.34
CA ASP A 472 29.08 -34.22 11.34
C ASP A 472 28.57 -32.82 11.68
N GLN A 473 29.43 -31.81 11.69
CA GLN A 473 29.02 -30.40 11.76
C GLN A 473 28.08 -30.05 10.60
N ILE A 474 28.39 -30.45 9.36
CA ILE A 474 27.49 -30.25 8.21
C ILE A 474 26.15 -30.95 8.40
N LYS A 475 26.13 -32.20 8.90
CA LYS A 475 24.87 -32.93 9.15
C LYS A 475 24.02 -32.22 10.20
N LYS A 476 24.65 -31.76 11.30
CA LYS A 476 23.98 -31.00 12.37
C LYS A 476 23.47 -29.65 11.85
N LEU A 477 24.28 -28.92 11.09
CA LEU A 477 23.88 -27.66 10.48
C LEU A 477 22.72 -27.84 9.49
N LYS A 478 22.76 -28.85 8.62
CA LYS A 478 21.64 -29.19 7.71
C LYS A 478 20.38 -29.52 8.49
N PHE A 479 20.49 -30.38 9.50
CA PHE A 479 19.37 -30.73 10.37
C PHE A 479 18.78 -29.48 11.04
N GLU A 480 19.62 -28.61 11.60
CA GLU A 480 19.15 -27.40 12.29
C GLU A 480 18.53 -26.40 11.31
N ILE A 481 19.12 -26.19 10.13
CA ILE A 481 18.56 -25.34 9.06
C ILE A 481 17.14 -25.80 8.68
N ASP A 482 16.95 -27.12 8.51
CA ASP A 482 15.65 -27.72 8.20
C ASP A 482 14.70 -27.67 9.39
N TRP A 483 15.20 -27.94 10.59
CA TRP A 483 14.41 -27.98 11.81
C TRP A 483 13.86 -26.59 12.13
N VAL A 484 14.69 -25.55 12.04
CA VAL A 484 14.30 -24.16 12.27
C VAL A 484 13.26 -23.72 11.24
N GLU A 485 13.41 -24.12 9.97
CA GLU A 485 12.43 -23.81 8.91
C GLU A 485 11.11 -24.57 9.03
N LYS A 486 11.13 -25.82 9.50
CA LYS A 486 9.90 -26.61 9.69
C LYS A 486 9.11 -26.15 10.90
N ASN A 487 9.80 -25.91 12.01
CA ASN A 487 9.13 -25.61 13.28
C ASN A 487 8.78 -24.13 13.41
N LYS A 488 9.56 -23.21 12.82
CA LYS A 488 9.35 -21.75 12.85
C LYS A 488 8.95 -21.22 14.23
N LYS A 489 9.57 -21.80 15.28
CA LYS A 489 9.13 -21.66 16.68
C LYS A 489 9.11 -20.20 17.15
N TYR A 490 10.00 -19.38 16.60
CA TYR A 490 10.12 -17.95 16.89
C TYR A 490 10.03 -17.14 15.60
N ASN A 491 9.56 -15.90 15.66
CA ASN A 491 9.45 -15.01 14.50
C ASN A 491 10.80 -14.81 13.77
N THR A 492 11.90 -14.84 14.49
CA THR A 492 13.28 -14.74 14.01
C THR A 492 13.88 -16.04 13.48
N TRP A 493 13.08 -17.10 13.31
CA TRP A 493 13.56 -18.39 12.79
C TRP A 493 14.40 -18.24 11.52
N LYS A 494 14.04 -17.30 10.64
CA LYS A 494 14.78 -17.07 9.40
C LYS A 494 16.18 -16.53 9.63
N VAL A 495 16.35 -15.65 10.62
CA VAL A 495 17.65 -15.10 11.04
C VAL A 495 18.56 -16.21 11.56
N ALA A 496 18.03 -17.07 12.43
CA ALA A 496 18.76 -18.24 12.92
C ALA A 496 19.12 -19.17 11.77
N GLN A 497 18.18 -19.44 10.87
CA GLN A 497 18.40 -20.26 9.68
C GLN A 497 19.55 -19.72 8.83
N ASP A 498 19.56 -18.42 8.53
CA ASP A 498 20.56 -17.82 7.66
C ASP A 498 21.94 -17.72 8.34
N ALA A 499 21.99 -17.57 9.68
CA ALA A 499 23.23 -17.71 10.45
C ALA A 499 23.79 -19.15 10.37
N TYR A 500 22.92 -20.16 10.53
CA TYR A 500 23.32 -21.56 10.32
C TYR A 500 23.76 -21.81 8.88
N LYS A 501 23.11 -21.21 7.88
CA LYS A 501 23.56 -21.28 6.47
C LYS A 501 24.93 -20.63 6.26
N LYS A 502 25.21 -19.48 6.88
CA LYS A 502 26.53 -18.83 6.81
C LYS A 502 27.61 -19.74 7.39
N LYS A 503 27.37 -20.30 8.59
CA LYS A 503 28.29 -21.27 9.19
C LYS A 503 28.40 -22.53 8.33
N PHE A 504 27.29 -23.01 7.77
CA PHE A 504 27.25 -24.13 6.83
C PHE A 504 28.12 -23.87 5.61
N SER A 505 28.03 -22.71 4.96
CA SER A 505 28.90 -22.32 3.84
C SER A 505 30.36 -22.29 4.25
N LYS A 506 30.70 -21.83 5.47
CA LYS A 506 32.08 -21.86 5.99
C LYS A 506 32.58 -23.29 6.20
N VAL A 507 31.79 -24.16 6.82
CA VAL A 507 32.17 -25.57 7.04
C VAL A 507 32.22 -26.32 5.70
N GLN A 508 31.32 -26.02 4.76
CA GLN A 508 31.34 -26.54 3.40
C GLN A 508 32.59 -26.10 2.65
N TYR A 509 32.99 -24.84 2.76
CA TYR A 509 34.26 -24.36 2.22
C TYR A 509 35.45 -25.17 2.76
N LEU A 510 35.48 -25.45 4.08
CA LEU A 510 36.54 -26.25 4.69
C LEU A 510 36.55 -27.70 4.17
N ILE A 511 35.37 -28.32 4.03
CA ILE A 511 35.23 -29.67 3.45
C ILE A 511 35.64 -29.69 1.98
N GLU A 512 35.23 -28.71 1.19
CA GLU A 512 35.61 -28.62 -0.22
C GLU A 512 37.11 -28.38 -0.37
N LYS A 513 37.71 -27.57 0.51
CA LYS A 513 39.16 -27.40 0.59
C LYS A 513 39.87 -28.71 0.94
N GLU A 514 39.35 -29.48 1.90
CA GLU A 514 39.85 -30.82 2.26
C GLU A 514 39.68 -31.82 1.08
N ASN A 515 38.56 -31.79 0.37
CA ASN A 515 38.32 -32.61 -0.83
C ASN A 515 39.27 -32.24 -1.97
N ILE A 516 39.52 -30.95 -2.20
CA ILE A 516 40.50 -30.49 -3.19
C ILE A 516 41.88 -31.04 -2.81
N GLN A 517 42.28 -30.87 -1.55
CA GLN A 517 43.54 -31.41 -1.03
C GLN A 517 43.62 -32.93 -1.24
N GLN A 518 42.54 -33.67 -0.96
CA GLN A 518 42.47 -35.11 -1.20
C GLN A 518 42.53 -35.48 -2.68
N SER A 519 41.91 -34.69 -3.57
CA SER A 519 41.86 -34.94 -5.02
C SER A 519 43.21 -34.78 -5.71
N VAL A 520 44.13 -34.04 -5.09
CA VAL A 520 45.49 -33.86 -5.57
C VAL A 520 46.48 -34.74 -4.84
N THR A 521 46.06 -35.55 -3.85
CA THR A 521 46.97 -36.40 -3.05
C THR A 521 47.87 -37.26 -3.94
N ASP A 522 47.31 -37.94 -4.94
CA ASP A 522 48.10 -38.80 -5.83
C ASP A 522 48.98 -37.99 -6.78
N SER A 523 48.48 -36.83 -7.25
CA SER A 523 49.26 -35.91 -8.06
C SER A 523 50.41 -35.26 -7.28
N LEU A 524 50.22 -34.96 -5.99
CA LEU A 524 51.25 -34.45 -5.08
C LEU A 524 52.30 -35.54 -4.77
N LYS A 525 51.87 -36.80 -4.59
CA LYS A 525 52.80 -37.95 -4.50
C LYS A 525 53.57 -38.14 -5.81
N PHE A 526 52.90 -38.06 -6.96
CA PHE A 526 53.53 -38.11 -8.27
C PHE A 526 54.56 -36.97 -8.44
N ALA A 527 54.25 -35.77 -7.95
CA ALA A 527 55.16 -34.63 -7.97
C ALA A 527 56.49 -34.88 -7.24
N GLN A 528 56.49 -35.72 -6.20
CA GLN A 528 57.70 -36.08 -5.43
C GLN A 528 58.66 -36.99 -6.24
N THR A 529 58.14 -37.85 -7.13
CA THR A 529 58.93 -38.85 -7.87
C THR A 529 59.21 -38.47 -9.32
N THR A 530 58.36 -37.63 -9.92
CA THR A 530 58.53 -37.16 -11.30
C THR A 530 59.76 -36.25 -11.45
N LYS A 531 60.36 -36.24 -12.65
CA LYS A 531 61.43 -35.30 -13.03
C LYS A 531 60.89 -33.97 -13.58
N SER A 532 59.57 -33.86 -13.79
CA SER A 532 58.96 -32.67 -14.39
C SER A 532 59.03 -31.45 -13.45
N LYS A 533 59.84 -30.44 -13.83
CA LYS A 533 59.91 -29.16 -13.10
C LYS A 533 58.55 -28.47 -12.99
N LYS A 534 57.78 -28.48 -14.09
CA LYS A 534 56.44 -27.88 -14.17
C LYS A 534 55.48 -28.48 -13.13
N VAL A 535 55.54 -29.79 -12.91
CA VAL A 535 54.69 -30.47 -11.91
C VAL A 535 55.11 -30.10 -10.49
N LYS A 536 56.42 -29.94 -10.22
CA LYS A 536 56.95 -29.53 -8.91
C LYS A 536 56.55 -28.09 -8.55
N ASP A 537 56.74 -27.14 -9.47
CA ASP A 537 56.39 -25.73 -9.24
C ASP A 537 54.89 -25.57 -8.97
N LEU A 538 54.03 -26.32 -9.69
CA LEU A 538 52.57 -26.32 -9.46
C LEU A 538 52.19 -26.90 -8.09
N ALA A 539 52.92 -27.90 -7.61
CA ALA A 539 52.68 -28.50 -6.29
C ALA A 539 53.05 -27.53 -5.15
N ASP A 540 54.19 -26.83 -5.25
CA ASP A 540 54.64 -25.88 -4.23
C ASP A 540 53.71 -24.66 -4.11
N ASP A 541 53.29 -24.10 -5.24
CA ASP A 541 52.33 -22.99 -5.29
C ASP A 541 50.99 -23.38 -4.65
N LEU A 542 50.45 -24.56 -5.01
CA LEU A 542 49.21 -25.06 -4.41
C LEU A 542 49.35 -25.29 -2.89
N ASN A 543 50.47 -25.81 -2.42
CA ASN A 543 50.75 -26.01 -0.99
C ASN A 543 50.79 -24.68 -0.21
N SER A 544 51.28 -23.60 -0.80
CA SER A 544 51.26 -22.26 -0.21
C SER A 544 49.84 -21.73 -0.08
N LEU A 545 49.05 -21.82 -1.16
CA LEU A 545 47.66 -21.35 -1.18
C LEU A 545 46.76 -22.11 -0.18
N LEU A 546 46.98 -23.42 -0.01
CA LEU A 546 46.24 -24.23 0.97
C LEU A 546 46.43 -23.76 2.42
N LYS A 547 47.49 -23.02 2.76
CA LYS A 547 47.72 -22.48 4.11
C LYS A 547 46.99 -21.17 4.42
N SER A 548 46.33 -20.57 3.42
CA SER A 548 45.65 -19.27 3.53
C SER A 548 44.14 -19.39 3.25
N ASP A 549 43.40 -18.29 3.47
CA ASP A 549 41.97 -18.16 3.13
C ASP A 549 41.77 -17.85 1.64
N THR A 550 42.35 -18.68 0.77
CA THR A 550 42.28 -18.54 -0.69
C THR A 550 40.93 -19.03 -1.23
N PRO A 551 40.29 -18.30 -2.17
CA PRO A 551 39.04 -18.74 -2.81
C PRO A 551 39.11 -20.14 -3.44
N LEU A 552 38.03 -20.93 -3.28
CA LEU A 552 37.96 -22.30 -3.82
C LEU A 552 38.17 -22.37 -5.33
N SER A 553 37.74 -21.35 -6.09
CA SER A 553 37.94 -21.30 -7.53
C SER A 553 39.43 -21.30 -7.91
N GLN A 554 40.25 -20.55 -7.17
CA GLN A 554 41.68 -20.49 -7.38
C GLN A 554 42.36 -21.80 -6.95
N LEU A 555 41.97 -22.36 -5.79
CA LEU A 555 42.45 -23.68 -5.36
C LEU A 555 42.09 -24.77 -6.38
N GLN A 556 40.84 -24.78 -6.86
CA GLN A 556 40.35 -25.72 -7.87
C GLN A 556 41.08 -25.55 -9.20
N GLN A 557 41.36 -24.31 -9.62
CA GLN A 557 42.11 -24.05 -10.84
C GLN A 557 43.53 -24.63 -10.75
N LYS A 558 44.22 -24.38 -9.64
CA LYS A 558 45.58 -24.89 -9.41
C LYS A 558 45.60 -26.41 -9.27
N ALA A 559 44.64 -27.00 -8.57
CA ALA A 559 44.44 -28.43 -8.48
C ALA A 559 44.15 -29.08 -9.84
N SER A 560 43.29 -28.44 -10.64
CA SER A 560 42.96 -28.89 -12.00
C SER A 560 44.16 -28.79 -12.93
N ALA A 561 44.97 -27.74 -12.82
CA ALA A 561 46.19 -27.59 -13.61
C ALA A 561 47.18 -28.72 -13.30
N LEU A 562 47.37 -29.03 -12.01
CA LEU A 562 48.19 -30.15 -11.58
C LEU A 562 47.64 -31.50 -12.10
N ASN A 563 46.36 -31.79 -11.87
CA ASN A 563 45.73 -33.05 -12.31
C ASN A 563 45.66 -33.20 -13.84
N SER A 564 45.42 -32.12 -14.57
CA SER A 564 45.37 -32.16 -16.05
C SER A 564 46.73 -32.45 -16.65
N GLU A 565 47.78 -31.87 -16.08
CA GLU A 565 49.14 -32.17 -16.52
C GLU A 565 49.48 -33.64 -16.25
N VAL A 566 49.04 -34.21 -15.12
CA VAL A 566 49.17 -35.66 -14.84
C VAL A 566 48.34 -36.51 -15.82
N ALA A 567 47.04 -36.23 -15.99
CA ALA A 567 46.14 -36.99 -16.86
C ALA A 567 46.52 -36.93 -18.35
N LYS A 568 47.10 -35.82 -18.82
CA LYS A 568 47.63 -35.71 -20.19
C LYS A 568 48.72 -36.75 -20.42
N LEU A 569 49.60 -36.93 -19.43
CA LEU A 569 50.65 -37.94 -19.49
C LEU A 569 50.05 -39.37 -19.50
N GLU A 570 48.84 -39.58 -18.94
CA GLU A 570 48.12 -40.86 -18.93
C GLU A 570 47.25 -41.13 -20.17
N ALA A 571 46.45 -40.19 -20.68
CA ALA A 571 45.54 -40.38 -21.83
C ALA A 571 46.30 -40.63 -23.14
N ALA A 572 47.48 -40.02 -23.27
CA ALA A 572 48.40 -40.32 -24.36
C ALA A 572 48.73 -41.83 -24.43
N LYS A 573 48.53 -42.59 -23.35
CA LYS A 573 48.68 -44.05 -23.31
C LYS A 573 47.50 -44.81 -23.95
N ALA A 574 46.23 -44.40 -23.76
CA ALA A 574 45.02 -45.18 -24.10
C ALA A 574 44.50 -45.03 -25.55
N SER A 575 44.58 -43.85 -26.16
CA SER A 575 44.15 -43.65 -27.57
C SER A 575 44.88 -44.53 -28.57
N ARG A 576 46.02 -45.09 -28.16
CA ARG A 576 46.75 -46.09 -28.94
C ARG A 576 45.96 -47.41 -29.12
N GLU A 577 44.82 -47.64 -28.45
CA GLU A 577 44.07 -48.91 -28.47
C GLU A 577 42.76 -48.93 -29.32
N ALA A 578 41.88 -47.93 -29.25
CA ALA A 578 40.53 -47.97 -29.85
C ALA A 578 40.49 -47.96 -31.39
N LYS A 579 41.50 -47.36 -32.03
CA LYS A 579 41.67 -47.33 -33.50
C LYS A 579 41.72 -48.74 -34.12
N LYS A 580 41.87 -49.78 -33.30
CA LYS A 580 42.01 -51.17 -33.72
C LYS A 580 40.69 -51.91 -34.05
N ILE A 581 39.46 -51.42 -33.73
CA ILE A 581 38.20 -52.23 -33.76
C ILE A 581 37.05 -51.77 -34.70
N MET A 582 36.59 -50.51 -34.66
CA MET A 582 35.29 -50.10 -35.30
C MET A 582 35.35 -49.66 -36.78
N GLY A 583 36.54 -49.44 -37.35
CA GLY A 583 36.66 -48.86 -38.70
C GLY A 583 36.00 -47.48 -38.85
N ASP A 584 35.59 -47.12 -40.08
CA ASP A 584 35.14 -45.76 -40.48
C ASP A 584 33.60 -45.60 -40.67
N ALA A 585 32.73 -46.21 -39.84
CA ALA A 585 31.27 -46.10 -39.99
C ALA A 585 30.70 -44.67 -39.72
N LYS A 586 29.74 -44.18 -40.54
CA LYS A 586 29.14 -42.83 -40.48
C LYS A 586 27.60 -42.85 -40.27
N PRO A 587 26.97 -41.77 -39.73
CA PRO A 587 25.50 -41.66 -39.57
C PRO A 587 24.71 -41.71 -40.89
N VAL A 588 23.42 -42.08 -40.84
CA VAL A 588 22.51 -42.08 -42.01
C VAL A 588 22.16 -40.66 -42.45
N ASP A 589 22.11 -40.43 -43.76
CA ASP A 589 21.45 -39.26 -44.35
C ASP A 589 20.02 -39.61 -44.77
N TRP A 590 19.04 -39.16 -43.97
CA TRP A 590 17.61 -39.41 -44.21
C TRP A 590 17.03 -38.64 -45.40
N THR A 591 17.70 -37.58 -45.85
CA THR A 591 17.22 -36.73 -46.95
C THR A 591 17.51 -37.34 -48.32
N ASP A 592 18.53 -38.20 -48.41
CA ASP A 592 18.92 -38.88 -49.63
C ASP A 592 17.91 -39.96 -50.04
N GLN A 593 17.08 -39.65 -51.05
CA GLN A 593 16.13 -40.61 -51.60
C GLN A 593 16.81 -41.84 -52.25
N GLY A 594 18.09 -41.74 -52.63
CA GLY A 594 18.91 -42.85 -53.11
C GLY A 594 19.06 -43.97 -52.08
N MET A 595 18.94 -43.65 -50.79
CA MET A 595 18.98 -44.62 -49.69
C MET A 595 17.86 -45.67 -49.80
N TYR A 596 16.75 -45.34 -50.46
CA TYR A 596 15.54 -46.17 -50.61
C TYR A 596 15.40 -46.82 -51.98
N SER A 597 16.45 -46.77 -52.80
CA SER A 597 16.47 -47.40 -54.12
C SER A 597 16.22 -48.91 -54.05
N LYS A 598 15.64 -49.46 -55.13
CA LYS A 598 15.35 -50.90 -55.24
C LYS A 598 16.62 -51.76 -55.14
N ASP A 599 17.76 -51.27 -55.64
CA ASP A 599 19.04 -51.98 -55.57
C ASP A 599 19.55 -52.14 -54.13
N ARG A 600 19.56 -51.07 -53.34
CA ARG A 600 19.98 -51.14 -51.92
C ARG A 600 19.07 -52.04 -51.11
N LYS A 601 17.76 -51.93 -51.32
CA LYS A 601 16.77 -52.84 -50.73
C LYS A 601 17.01 -54.30 -51.10
N ASN A 602 17.34 -54.60 -52.35
CA ASN A 602 17.62 -55.98 -52.75
C ASN A 602 18.94 -56.52 -52.17
N LYS A 603 19.92 -55.65 -51.88
CA LYS A 603 21.23 -55.99 -51.31
C LYS A 603 21.28 -55.94 -49.78
N ALA A 604 20.29 -55.32 -49.15
CA ALA A 604 20.23 -55.23 -47.71
C ALA A 604 20.16 -56.61 -47.07
N MET A 605 20.75 -56.73 -45.89
CA MET A 605 20.76 -57.97 -45.13
C MET A 605 19.31 -58.40 -44.87
N TRP A 606 18.91 -59.52 -45.49
CA TRP A 606 17.59 -60.11 -45.34
C TRP A 606 17.68 -61.63 -45.34
N THR A 607 18.09 -62.18 -44.19
CA THR A 607 18.29 -63.61 -43.98
C THR A 607 17.15 -64.21 -43.16
N ALA A 608 16.92 -65.52 -43.29
CA ALA A 608 16.06 -66.30 -42.39
C ALA A 608 16.87 -67.11 -41.35
N ASP A 609 18.22 -67.04 -41.38
CA ASP A 609 19.12 -67.74 -40.44
C ASP A 609 19.58 -66.83 -39.29
N PRO A 610 19.24 -67.15 -38.02
CA PRO A 610 19.68 -66.43 -36.83
C PRO A 610 21.20 -66.30 -36.66
N ARG A 611 21.98 -67.35 -36.97
CA ARG A 611 23.42 -67.34 -36.70
C ARG A 611 24.14 -66.38 -37.64
N ALA A 612 23.76 -66.42 -38.91
CA ALA A 612 24.28 -65.50 -39.92
C ALA A 612 24.00 -64.03 -39.56
N ALA A 613 22.88 -63.74 -38.89
CA ALA A 613 22.60 -62.40 -38.40
C ALA A 613 23.52 -62.00 -37.23
N ASP A 614 23.67 -62.85 -36.20
CA ASP A 614 24.48 -62.59 -34.99
C ASP A 614 25.94 -62.24 -35.31
N ASP A 615 26.58 -63.01 -36.17
CA ASP A 615 27.98 -62.84 -36.56
C ASP A 615 28.24 -61.46 -37.21
N LYS A 616 27.20 -60.84 -37.80
CA LYS A 616 27.32 -59.50 -38.41
C LYS A 616 27.17 -58.36 -37.41
N VAL A 617 26.53 -58.59 -36.26
CA VAL A 617 26.08 -57.50 -35.39
C VAL A 617 26.67 -57.50 -33.98
N ARG A 618 27.32 -58.59 -33.53
CA ARG A 618 27.78 -58.78 -32.13
C ARG A 618 28.92 -57.87 -31.67
N ASP A 619 30.00 -57.73 -32.42
CA ASP A 619 31.23 -57.06 -31.95
C ASP A 619 30.99 -55.57 -31.62
N VAL A 620 30.15 -54.93 -32.43
CA VAL A 620 29.69 -53.55 -32.19
C VAL A 620 28.96 -53.49 -30.85
N THR A 621 27.98 -54.37 -30.63
CA THR A 621 27.26 -54.47 -29.36
C THR A 621 28.24 -54.70 -28.19
N GLY A 622 29.30 -55.51 -28.36
CA GLY A 622 30.28 -55.81 -27.31
C GLY A 622 31.15 -54.64 -26.89
N LEU A 623 31.69 -53.87 -27.85
CA LEU A 623 32.46 -52.67 -27.55
C LEU A 623 31.59 -51.55 -26.96
N VAL A 624 30.36 -51.40 -27.47
CA VAL A 624 29.37 -50.50 -26.88
C VAL A 624 29.09 -50.94 -25.45
N TRP A 625 28.92 -52.25 -25.20
CA TRP A 625 28.64 -52.79 -23.88
C TRP A 625 29.78 -52.54 -22.88
N ARG A 626 31.05 -52.77 -23.23
CA ARG A 626 32.17 -52.56 -22.27
C ARG A 626 32.33 -51.11 -21.84
N ASN A 627 32.04 -50.18 -22.73
CA ASN A 627 32.08 -48.75 -22.45
C ASN A 627 30.73 -48.18 -21.97
N ALA A 628 29.66 -49.00 -21.98
CA ALA A 628 28.34 -48.60 -21.54
C ALA A 628 28.26 -48.54 -20.01
N LYS A 629 27.44 -47.61 -19.54
CA LYS A 629 27.14 -47.46 -18.11
C LYS A 629 26.29 -48.64 -17.63
N ALA A 630 26.37 -48.97 -16.34
CA ALA A 630 25.63 -50.09 -15.77
C ALA A 630 24.10 -50.04 -16.01
N HIS A 631 23.49 -48.84 -15.99
CA HIS A 631 22.04 -48.71 -16.18
C HIS A 631 21.61 -48.84 -17.66
N GLU A 632 22.45 -48.43 -18.59
CA GLU A 632 22.20 -48.61 -20.04
C GLU A 632 22.02 -50.09 -20.37
N LYS A 633 22.89 -50.93 -19.79
CA LYS A 633 22.82 -52.39 -19.88
C LYS A 633 21.52 -52.96 -19.31
N LEU A 634 21.15 -52.49 -18.12
CA LEU A 634 19.97 -52.98 -17.39
C LEU A 634 18.66 -52.64 -18.11
N SER A 635 18.53 -51.43 -18.66
CA SER A 635 17.31 -51.00 -19.34
C SER A 635 17.10 -51.73 -20.68
N ALA A 636 18.19 -51.99 -21.40
CA ALA A 636 18.15 -52.82 -22.61
C ALA A 636 17.61 -54.23 -22.32
N TYR A 637 18.08 -54.86 -21.24
CA TYR A 637 17.53 -56.15 -20.81
C TYR A 637 16.04 -56.07 -20.47
N ARG A 638 15.62 -55.13 -19.64
CA ARG A 638 14.22 -55.05 -19.17
C ARG A 638 13.20 -54.79 -20.28
N TYR A 639 13.58 -54.03 -21.30
CA TYR A 639 12.70 -53.79 -22.45
C TYR A 639 12.30 -55.10 -23.14
N THR A 640 13.26 -56.00 -23.32
CA THR A 640 13.02 -57.33 -23.92
C THR A 640 12.13 -58.21 -23.04
N ALA A 641 12.17 -58.05 -21.72
CA ALA A 641 11.32 -58.79 -20.78
C ALA A 641 9.86 -58.32 -20.77
N GLY A 642 9.57 -57.12 -21.26
CA GLY A 642 8.21 -56.60 -21.34
C GLY A 642 8.18 -55.14 -21.79
N SER A 643 7.82 -54.92 -23.06
CA SER A 643 7.96 -53.61 -23.68
C SER A 643 6.81 -52.63 -23.39
N SER A 644 5.61 -53.11 -23.02
CA SER A 644 4.41 -52.26 -22.85
C SER A 644 4.61 -51.12 -21.86
N TYR A 645 5.29 -51.36 -20.73
CA TYR A 645 5.50 -50.31 -19.73
C TYR A 645 6.40 -49.19 -20.26
N ILE A 646 7.23 -49.46 -21.26
CA ILE A 646 8.05 -48.47 -21.98
C ILE A 646 7.25 -47.87 -23.14
N ASN A 647 6.61 -48.69 -23.97
CA ASN A 647 6.03 -48.24 -25.24
C ASN A 647 4.64 -47.59 -25.12
N GLU A 648 3.77 -48.06 -24.23
CA GLU A 648 2.42 -47.50 -24.08
C GLU A 648 2.46 -46.04 -23.61
N PRO A 649 3.28 -45.66 -22.60
CA PRO A 649 3.45 -44.26 -22.23
C PRO A 649 3.95 -43.40 -23.39
N LEU A 650 4.88 -43.92 -24.20
CA LEU A 650 5.37 -43.20 -25.37
C LEU A 650 4.30 -42.95 -26.42
N ARG A 651 3.29 -43.83 -26.50
CA ARG A 651 2.12 -43.68 -27.38
C ARG A 651 1.03 -42.80 -26.77
N GLY A 652 1.22 -42.30 -25.55
CA GLY A 652 0.23 -41.51 -24.81
C GLY A 652 -0.84 -42.37 -24.13
N GLN A 653 -0.55 -43.65 -23.88
CA GLN A 653 -1.45 -44.61 -23.22
C GLN A 653 -0.96 -44.88 -21.79
N ASN A 654 -1.91 -45.08 -20.87
CA ASN A 654 -1.58 -45.46 -19.50
C ASN A 654 -1.36 -46.97 -19.39
N TYR A 655 -0.13 -47.39 -19.09
CA TYR A 655 0.16 -48.79 -18.76
C TYR A 655 -0.32 -49.11 -17.34
N ILE A 656 -1.08 -50.19 -17.17
CA ILE A 656 -1.57 -50.66 -15.85
C ILE A 656 -1.29 -52.15 -15.60
N GLY A 657 -0.35 -52.73 -16.35
CA GLY A 657 0.01 -54.15 -16.25
C GLY A 657 1.00 -54.47 -15.13
N GLN A 658 1.59 -55.68 -15.16
CA GLN A 658 2.43 -56.23 -14.08
C GLN A 658 3.69 -55.43 -13.71
N TYR A 659 4.18 -54.55 -14.59
CA TYR A 659 5.32 -53.68 -14.28
C TYR A 659 4.90 -52.29 -13.78
N TYR A 660 3.60 -52.03 -13.65
CA TYR A 660 3.07 -50.75 -13.21
C TYR A 660 3.55 -50.47 -11.78
N GLY A 661 4.16 -49.30 -11.60
CA GLY A 661 4.79 -48.91 -10.32
C GLY A 661 6.06 -49.69 -9.95
N LYS A 662 6.44 -50.73 -10.71
CA LYS A 662 7.62 -51.56 -10.42
C LYS A 662 8.91 -51.01 -11.03
N TYR A 663 8.83 -50.52 -12.26
CA TYR A 663 9.98 -49.95 -12.97
C TYR A 663 9.72 -48.50 -13.40
N ASN A 664 10.79 -47.71 -13.44
CA ASN A 664 10.71 -46.34 -13.93
C ASN A 664 10.81 -46.36 -15.47
N SER A 665 9.65 -46.35 -16.10
CA SER A 665 9.51 -46.35 -17.56
C SER A 665 10.39 -45.29 -18.24
N GLN A 666 10.31 -44.03 -17.82
CA GLN A 666 11.05 -42.94 -18.48
C GLN A 666 12.58 -43.10 -18.37
N LYS A 667 13.08 -43.52 -17.20
CA LYS A 667 14.51 -43.73 -17.02
C LYS A 667 15.02 -44.87 -17.91
N ASP A 668 14.23 -45.93 -18.04
CA ASP A 668 14.55 -47.04 -18.92
C ASP A 668 14.44 -46.62 -20.39
N ILE A 669 13.45 -45.80 -20.77
CA ILE A 669 13.32 -45.19 -22.10
C ILE A 669 14.60 -44.42 -22.47
N ASP A 670 15.12 -43.58 -21.60
CA ASP A 670 16.29 -42.73 -21.91
C ASP A 670 17.59 -43.54 -21.99
N ALA A 671 17.80 -44.43 -21.03
CA ALA A 671 18.96 -45.32 -21.02
C ALA A 671 18.96 -46.23 -22.25
N LEU A 672 17.79 -46.77 -22.62
CA LEU A 672 17.62 -47.55 -23.84
C LEU A 672 17.88 -46.73 -25.10
N THR A 673 17.34 -45.50 -25.17
CA THR A 673 17.59 -44.57 -26.28
C THR A 673 19.09 -44.36 -26.50
N ASN A 674 19.85 -44.13 -25.41
CA ASN A 674 21.30 -43.87 -25.46
C ASN A 674 22.11 -45.06 -25.93
N ILE A 675 21.89 -46.25 -25.36
CA ILE A 675 22.66 -47.43 -25.73
C ILE A 675 22.32 -47.89 -27.15
N VAL A 676 21.04 -47.84 -27.55
CA VAL A 676 20.63 -48.07 -28.94
C VAL A 676 21.27 -47.05 -29.87
N GLY A 677 21.39 -45.78 -29.44
CA GLY A 677 22.02 -44.72 -30.23
C GLY A 677 23.53 -44.84 -30.43
N LYS A 678 24.25 -45.54 -29.53
CA LYS A 678 25.68 -45.85 -29.69
C LYS A 678 25.94 -47.04 -30.62
N SER A 679 24.88 -47.76 -30.98
CA SER A 679 24.92 -48.97 -31.81
C SER A 679 24.39 -48.68 -33.20
N PHE A 680 25.27 -48.80 -34.19
CA PHE A 680 24.94 -48.64 -35.60
C PHE A 680 25.90 -49.47 -36.45
N TYR A 681 25.42 -49.85 -37.64
CA TYR A 681 26.12 -50.77 -38.53
C TYR A 681 26.46 -50.08 -39.84
N ASN A 682 27.56 -50.50 -40.47
CA ASN A 682 28.03 -49.91 -41.73
C ASN A 682 27.37 -50.50 -42.99
N PHE A 683 26.27 -51.28 -42.86
CA PHE A 683 25.52 -51.93 -43.95
C PHE A 683 23.99 -51.79 -43.80
N ASP A 684 23.22 -51.93 -44.91
CA ASP A 684 21.74 -51.86 -44.92
C ASP A 684 21.11 -53.17 -44.46
N ILE A 685 19.94 -53.10 -43.82
CA ILE A 685 19.27 -54.26 -43.20
C ILE A 685 17.74 -54.18 -43.33
N TRP A 686 17.09 -55.32 -43.57
CA TRP A 686 15.65 -55.48 -43.41
C TRP A 686 15.34 -56.16 -42.07
N ILE A 687 14.29 -55.71 -41.39
CA ILE A 687 13.79 -56.30 -40.14
C ILE A 687 12.27 -56.53 -40.23
N GLN A 688 11.72 -57.52 -39.51
CA GLN A 688 10.31 -57.92 -39.61
C GLN A 688 9.52 -57.66 -38.33
N ARG A 689 8.22 -57.34 -38.46
CA ARG A 689 7.27 -57.29 -37.32
C ARG A 689 5.83 -57.59 -37.75
N GLY A 690 5.17 -58.57 -37.14
CA GLY A 690 3.74 -58.79 -37.29
C GLY A 690 2.88 -58.00 -36.28
N VAL A 691 1.71 -57.53 -36.72
CA VAL A 691 0.73 -56.78 -35.90
C VAL A 691 -0.71 -57.15 -36.23
N ASP A 692 -1.61 -56.99 -35.25
CA ASP A 692 -3.05 -57.10 -35.46
C ASP A 692 -3.61 -55.85 -36.16
N LYS A 693 -4.81 -55.94 -36.76
CA LYS A 693 -5.43 -54.80 -37.47
C LYS A 693 -5.61 -53.57 -36.57
N SER A 694 -5.92 -53.76 -35.28
CA SER A 694 -5.98 -52.68 -34.29
C SER A 694 -4.62 -52.02 -34.05
N GLY A 695 -3.53 -52.78 -34.12
CA GLY A 695 -2.15 -52.27 -34.06
C GLY A 695 -1.79 -51.45 -35.29
N PHE A 696 -2.22 -51.88 -36.48
CA PHE A 696 -2.12 -51.06 -37.69
C PHE A 696 -2.88 -49.74 -37.54
N ARG A 697 -4.14 -49.79 -37.11
CA ARG A 697 -4.94 -48.60 -36.86
C ARG A 697 -4.32 -47.69 -35.81
N GLY A 698 -3.75 -48.26 -34.75
CA GLY A 698 -3.06 -47.49 -33.71
C GLY A 698 -1.87 -46.69 -34.24
N LEU A 699 -1.16 -47.21 -35.26
CA LEU A 699 -0.02 -46.53 -35.87
C LEU A 699 -0.44 -45.54 -36.96
N PHE A 700 -1.31 -45.96 -37.89
CA PHE A 700 -1.68 -45.16 -39.07
C PHE A 700 -2.95 -44.31 -38.90
N GLY A 701 -3.73 -44.54 -37.84
CA GLY A 701 -4.91 -43.77 -37.49
C GLY A 701 -6.20 -44.15 -38.23
N PHE A 702 -6.17 -45.19 -39.07
CA PHE A 702 -7.35 -45.68 -39.82
C PHE A 702 -7.35 -47.21 -39.92
N ASP A 703 -8.53 -47.80 -40.09
CA ASP A 703 -8.69 -49.24 -40.28
C ASP A 703 -8.23 -49.63 -41.70
N ILE A 704 -7.38 -50.68 -41.79
CA ILE A 704 -6.75 -51.06 -43.06
C ILE A 704 -7.77 -51.58 -44.08
N ASP A 705 -8.89 -52.13 -43.62
CA ASP A 705 -9.95 -52.65 -44.48
C ASP A 705 -10.76 -51.52 -45.15
N ASP A 706 -10.74 -50.31 -44.57
CA ASP A 706 -11.48 -49.14 -45.08
C ASP A 706 -10.79 -48.48 -46.29
N ILE A 707 -9.53 -48.86 -46.58
CA ILE A 707 -8.74 -48.30 -47.67
C ILE A 707 -8.19 -49.42 -48.55
N SER A 708 -8.44 -49.34 -49.86
CA SER A 708 -7.82 -50.25 -50.82
C SER A 708 -6.30 -50.22 -50.72
N VAL A 709 -5.66 -51.40 -50.77
CA VAL A 709 -4.20 -51.56 -50.59
C VAL A 709 -3.35 -50.67 -51.49
N ASN A 710 -3.83 -50.35 -52.69
CA ASN A 710 -3.13 -49.47 -53.63
C ASN A 710 -3.04 -48.02 -53.12
N ASN A 711 -3.99 -47.58 -52.29
CA ASN A 711 -4.05 -46.23 -51.72
C ASN A 711 -3.30 -46.10 -50.38
N LEU A 712 -2.72 -47.19 -49.87
CA LEU A 712 -1.87 -47.16 -48.66
C LEU A 712 -0.46 -46.64 -48.96
N LYS A 713 0.01 -46.77 -50.20
CA LYS A 713 1.35 -46.32 -50.59
C LYS A 713 1.51 -44.83 -50.32
N GLY A 714 2.62 -44.47 -49.68
CA GLY A 714 2.97 -43.09 -49.33
C GLY A 714 2.36 -42.59 -48.03
N LYS A 715 1.49 -43.36 -47.36
CA LYS A 715 1.05 -43.02 -46.00
C LYS A 715 2.24 -43.09 -45.04
N ILE A 716 2.30 -42.12 -44.15
CA ILE A 716 3.38 -41.97 -43.17
C ILE A 716 2.80 -42.09 -41.77
N ALA A 717 3.54 -42.74 -40.89
CA ALA A 717 3.23 -42.80 -39.47
C ALA A 717 4.52 -42.68 -38.65
N VAL A 718 4.40 -42.22 -37.41
CA VAL A 718 5.51 -42.16 -36.46
C VAL A 718 5.21 -43.13 -35.34
N GLU A 719 6.05 -44.16 -35.19
CA GLU A 719 6.00 -45.04 -34.03
C GLU A 719 6.72 -44.34 -32.88
N LYS A 720 5.93 -43.83 -31.95
CA LYS A 720 6.45 -43.07 -30.80
C LYS A 720 7.24 -43.95 -29.83
N GLY A 721 6.87 -45.23 -29.73
CA GLY A 721 7.59 -46.24 -28.95
C GLY A 721 8.81 -46.80 -29.68
N PHE A 722 9.57 -47.65 -29.02
CA PHE A 722 10.54 -48.51 -29.69
C PHE A 722 9.82 -49.61 -30.47
N SER A 723 10.44 -50.08 -31.54
CA SER A 723 9.94 -51.25 -32.27
C SER A 723 10.81 -52.45 -31.96
N SER A 724 10.23 -53.41 -31.25
CA SER A 724 10.79 -54.76 -31.20
C SER A 724 10.50 -55.43 -32.54
N CYS A 725 11.57 -55.77 -33.25
CA CYS A 725 11.55 -56.37 -34.56
C CYS A 725 12.44 -57.60 -34.55
N SER A 726 12.21 -58.50 -35.49
CA SER A 726 13.14 -59.58 -35.75
C SER A 726 14.22 -59.15 -36.74
N VAL A 727 15.47 -59.49 -36.46
CA VAL A 727 16.60 -59.28 -37.39
C VAL A 727 16.52 -60.22 -38.61
N ILE A 728 15.63 -61.21 -38.60
CA ILE A 728 15.44 -62.20 -39.67
C ILE A 728 14.05 -62.12 -40.32
N LYS A 729 13.95 -62.59 -41.57
CA LYS A 729 12.69 -62.78 -42.31
C LYS A 729 11.90 -63.96 -41.74
N GLY A 730 10.59 -63.81 -41.56
CA GLY A 730 9.73 -64.83 -40.94
C GLY A 730 9.75 -64.82 -39.41
N GLY A 731 10.55 -63.96 -38.78
CA GLY A 731 10.55 -63.78 -37.32
C GLY A 731 9.60 -62.68 -36.84
N GLY A 732 9.45 -62.58 -35.51
CA GLY A 732 8.74 -61.45 -34.87
C GLY A 732 7.24 -61.43 -35.13
N PHE A 733 6.52 -62.43 -34.62
CA PHE A 733 5.06 -62.57 -34.71
C PHE A 733 4.50 -62.68 -36.14
N ASP A 734 5.15 -63.47 -37.00
CA ASP A 734 4.82 -63.62 -38.42
C ASP A 734 3.45 -64.28 -38.71
N ASN A 735 2.76 -64.79 -37.69
CA ASN A 735 1.42 -65.36 -37.77
C ASN A 735 0.28 -64.32 -37.77
N LYS A 736 0.61 -63.03 -37.61
CA LYS A 736 -0.37 -61.94 -37.48
C LYS A 736 -1.02 -61.53 -38.80
N PRO A 737 -2.22 -60.88 -38.78
CA PRO A 737 -2.97 -60.54 -39.98
C PRO A 737 -2.34 -59.39 -40.80
N VAL A 738 -1.48 -58.56 -40.20
CA VAL A 738 -0.70 -57.54 -40.90
C VAL A 738 0.78 -57.74 -40.61
N ILE A 739 1.61 -57.89 -41.63
CA ILE A 739 3.06 -58.08 -41.51
C ILE A 739 3.80 -56.86 -42.05
N TYR A 740 4.64 -56.26 -41.21
CA TYR A 740 5.57 -55.20 -41.58
C TYR A 740 6.94 -55.77 -41.95
N ASN A 741 7.37 -55.53 -43.19
CA ASN A 741 8.78 -55.66 -43.57
C ASN A 741 9.39 -54.27 -43.55
N ILE A 742 10.40 -54.04 -42.73
CA ILE A 742 10.93 -52.70 -42.45
C ILE A 742 12.36 -52.60 -42.98
N TYR A 743 12.57 -51.71 -43.94
CA TYR A 743 13.89 -51.43 -44.49
C TYR A 743 14.62 -50.35 -43.67
N CYS A 744 15.84 -50.64 -43.25
CA CYS A 744 16.72 -49.79 -42.45
C CYS A 744 18.06 -49.54 -43.17
N PRO A 745 18.33 -48.32 -43.65
CA PRO A 745 19.62 -47.96 -44.24
C PRO A 745 20.81 -48.10 -43.25
N ARG A 746 22.02 -48.30 -43.75
CA ARG A 746 23.27 -48.33 -42.96
C ARG A 746 23.38 -47.08 -42.09
N GLY A 747 23.85 -47.26 -40.88
CA GLY A 747 23.91 -46.23 -39.83
C GLY A 747 22.61 -46.07 -39.04
N THR A 748 21.53 -46.78 -39.41
CA THR A 748 20.27 -46.77 -38.63
C THR A 748 20.58 -47.25 -37.22
N LYS A 749 20.08 -46.50 -36.22
CA LYS A 749 20.32 -46.79 -34.80
C LYS A 749 19.44 -47.97 -34.38
N MET A 750 20.08 -49.06 -34.02
CA MET A 750 19.44 -50.27 -33.56
C MET A 750 20.41 -51.08 -32.70
N LEU A 751 19.88 -51.73 -31.67
CA LEU A 751 20.66 -52.58 -30.78
C LEU A 751 20.25 -54.02 -30.96
N TYR A 752 21.23 -54.85 -31.33
CA TYR A 752 21.03 -56.28 -31.34
C TYR A 752 20.94 -56.80 -29.89
N ALA A 753 19.79 -57.36 -29.54
CA ALA A 753 19.46 -57.65 -28.15
C ALA A 753 19.64 -59.12 -27.76
N GLU A 754 19.74 -60.04 -28.72
CA GLU A 754 19.82 -61.47 -28.44
C GLU A 754 20.84 -61.86 -27.33
N PRO A 755 22.07 -61.32 -27.25
CA PRO A 755 23.06 -61.76 -26.26
C PRO A 755 22.66 -61.44 -24.82
N PHE A 756 21.82 -60.43 -24.63
CA PHE A 756 21.40 -59.98 -23.31
C PHE A 756 19.89 -60.10 -23.10
N SER A 757 19.08 -60.45 -24.11
CA SER A 757 17.61 -60.49 -24.06
C SER A 757 17.07 -61.50 -23.04
N ALA A 758 15.94 -61.18 -22.41
CA ALA A 758 15.24 -62.07 -21.48
C ALA A 758 14.66 -63.32 -22.15
N TYR A 759 14.36 -63.24 -23.46
CA TYR A 759 13.85 -64.35 -24.26
C TYR A 759 14.87 -64.84 -25.30
N GLY A 760 16.11 -64.34 -25.24
CA GLY A 760 17.21 -64.74 -26.12
C GLY A 760 17.78 -66.12 -25.75
N GLY A 761 18.34 -66.81 -26.74
CA GLY A 761 18.85 -68.18 -26.59
C GLY A 761 20.22 -68.33 -25.89
N GLY A 762 20.82 -67.24 -25.38
CA GLY A 762 22.24 -67.17 -24.95
C GLY A 762 22.54 -67.33 -23.45
N GLY A 763 21.54 -67.38 -22.57
CA GLY A 763 21.65 -67.79 -21.15
C GLY A 763 22.34 -66.85 -20.13
N VAL A 764 23.18 -65.89 -20.54
CA VAL A 764 23.87 -64.95 -19.61
C VAL A 764 23.14 -63.62 -19.37
N HIS A 765 22.19 -63.29 -20.25
CA HIS A 765 21.30 -62.13 -20.14
C HIS A 765 22.05 -60.83 -19.76
N GLN A 766 21.57 -60.09 -18.75
CA GLN A 766 22.14 -58.79 -18.35
C GLN A 766 23.59 -58.82 -17.83
N HIS A 767 24.18 -59.98 -17.55
CA HIS A 767 25.53 -60.12 -16.98
C HIS A 767 26.62 -60.39 -18.02
N TRP A 768 26.30 -60.26 -19.30
CA TRP A 768 27.27 -60.42 -20.38
C TRP A 768 28.48 -59.48 -20.20
N ASP A 769 29.69 -59.97 -20.48
CA ASP A 769 30.97 -59.24 -20.36
C ASP A 769 31.25 -58.29 -21.54
N GLY A 770 30.44 -58.38 -22.59
CA GLY A 770 30.64 -57.66 -23.85
C GLY A 770 31.67 -58.32 -24.77
N VAL A 771 32.08 -59.56 -24.51
CA VAL A 771 33.10 -60.30 -25.29
C VAL A 771 32.64 -61.72 -25.66
N SER A 772 31.90 -62.41 -24.79
CA SER A 772 31.54 -63.84 -24.96
C SER A 772 30.49 -64.11 -26.08
N LYS A 773 30.58 -65.26 -26.79
CA LYS A 773 29.65 -65.69 -27.90
C LYS A 773 28.53 -66.65 -27.43
N GLN A 774 27.42 -66.75 -28.18
CA GLN A 774 26.27 -67.64 -27.87
C GLN A 774 26.07 -68.82 -28.85
N LEU A 775 25.46 -69.92 -28.39
CA LEU A 775 25.33 -71.18 -29.16
C LEU A 775 23.92 -71.46 -29.72
N SER A 776 22.85 -70.88 -29.15
CA SER A 776 21.45 -71.04 -29.58
C SER A 776 20.75 -69.68 -29.74
N PHE A 777 19.66 -69.65 -30.51
CA PHE A 777 18.93 -68.42 -30.86
C PHE A 777 17.42 -68.60 -30.58
N GLY A 778 16.78 -67.55 -30.04
CA GLY A 778 15.34 -67.50 -29.81
C GLY A 778 14.56 -67.21 -31.09
N GLY A 779 13.25 -67.49 -31.09
CA GLY A 779 12.38 -67.30 -32.27
C GLY A 779 12.19 -65.84 -32.70
N GLU A 780 12.46 -64.87 -31.81
CA GLU A 780 12.32 -63.44 -32.12
C GLU A 780 13.60 -62.84 -32.71
N THR A 781 14.79 -63.34 -32.34
CA THR A 781 16.10 -62.76 -32.70
C THR A 781 16.10 -61.23 -32.66
N GLU A 782 15.88 -60.71 -31.47
CA GLU A 782 15.36 -59.35 -31.29
C GLU A 782 16.37 -58.27 -31.71
N MET A 783 15.89 -57.38 -32.57
CA MET A 783 16.51 -56.11 -32.92
C MET A 783 15.61 -54.98 -32.42
N VAL A 784 16.13 -54.16 -31.51
CA VAL A 784 15.38 -53.03 -30.95
C VAL A 784 15.64 -51.80 -31.80
N LEU A 785 14.64 -51.41 -32.59
CA LEU A 785 14.69 -50.20 -33.40
C LEU A 785 14.36 -48.97 -32.54
N GLN A 786 15.09 -47.89 -32.78
CA GLN A 786 14.96 -46.64 -32.04
C GLN A 786 13.51 -46.12 -32.04
N ARG A 787 13.13 -45.49 -30.93
CA ARG A 787 11.81 -44.86 -30.79
C ARG A 787 11.65 -43.60 -31.65
N ASN A 788 10.40 -43.14 -31.80
CA ASN A 788 10.04 -42.03 -32.70
C ASN A 788 10.48 -42.28 -34.15
N THR A 789 10.59 -43.55 -34.53
CA THR A 789 10.95 -43.89 -35.90
C THR A 789 9.77 -43.56 -36.82
N LYS A 790 10.05 -42.81 -37.88
CA LYS A 790 9.07 -42.46 -38.89
C LYS A 790 9.11 -43.45 -40.03
N PHE A 791 7.94 -44.00 -40.34
CA PHE A 791 7.74 -44.97 -41.40
C PHE A 791 6.97 -44.38 -42.57
N ARG A 792 7.36 -44.77 -43.78
CA ARG A 792 6.59 -44.56 -45.01
C ARG A 792 6.19 -45.92 -45.58
N ILE A 793 4.91 -46.11 -45.89
CA ILE A 793 4.45 -47.31 -46.61
C ILE A 793 4.96 -47.23 -48.05
N ALA A 794 5.88 -48.12 -48.40
CA ALA A 794 6.43 -48.24 -49.75
C ALA A 794 5.54 -49.09 -50.66
N LYS A 795 4.94 -50.14 -50.09
CA LYS A 795 4.06 -51.08 -50.79
C LYS A 795 3.10 -51.74 -49.80
N ALA A 796 1.88 -52.02 -50.22
CA ALA A 796 0.97 -52.90 -49.49
C ALA A 796 0.30 -53.88 -50.45
N GLU A 797 0.09 -55.12 -50.01
CA GLU A 797 -0.65 -56.15 -50.75
C GLU A 797 -1.51 -56.97 -49.80
N TYR A 798 -2.70 -57.37 -50.27
CA TYR A 798 -3.54 -58.33 -49.56
C TYR A 798 -3.43 -59.69 -50.24
N LYS A 799 -2.89 -60.68 -49.53
CA LYS A 799 -2.65 -62.03 -50.06
C LYS A 799 -2.89 -63.06 -48.96
N ASN A 800 -3.58 -64.15 -49.31
CA ASN A 800 -3.84 -65.28 -48.42
C ASN A 800 -4.47 -64.86 -47.07
N GLY A 801 -5.44 -63.93 -47.12
CA GLY A 801 -6.13 -63.45 -45.92
C GLY A 801 -5.38 -62.40 -45.09
N ARG A 802 -4.16 -62.00 -45.49
CA ARG A 802 -3.28 -61.09 -44.72
C ARG A 802 -2.78 -59.91 -45.53
N TYR A 803 -2.50 -58.81 -44.83
CA TYR A 803 -1.85 -57.64 -45.40
C TYR A 803 -0.34 -57.72 -45.18
N TYR A 804 0.44 -57.59 -46.26
CA TYR A 804 1.87 -57.38 -46.19
C TYR A 804 2.15 -55.93 -46.54
N VAL A 805 2.78 -55.20 -45.62
CA VAL A 805 3.03 -53.77 -45.73
C VAL A 805 4.52 -53.52 -45.58
N ASP A 806 5.18 -53.13 -46.67
CA ASP A 806 6.59 -52.78 -46.65
C ASP A 806 6.74 -51.33 -46.17
N LEU A 807 7.51 -51.15 -45.09
CA LEU A 807 7.81 -49.88 -44.47
C LEU A 807 9.27 -49.49 -44.73
N GLU A 808 9.50 -48.20 -44.92
CA GLU A 808 10.85 -47.61 -44.93
C GLU A 808 11.04 -46.79 -43.67
N VAL A 809 12.18 -46.97 -42.98
CA VAL A 809 12.64 -46.02 -41.97
C VAL A 809 13.13 -44.76 -42.69
N ILE A 810 12.34 -43.69 -42.62
CA ILE A 810 12.66 -42.42 -43.28
C ILE A 810 13.18 -41.35 -42.34
N GLU A 811 13.16 -41.60 -41.03
CA GLU A 811 13.65 -40.66 -40.02
C GLU A 811 13.87 -41.39 -38.69
N GLN A 812 14.97 -41.06 -37.99
CA GLN A 812 15.21 -41.41 -36.59
C GLN A 812 15.83 -40.24 -35.83
N PRO A 813 15.63 -40.18 -34.50
CA PRO A 813 16.31 -39.22 -33.63
C PRO A 813 17.82 -39.50 -33.51
#